data_AF-A0A8K0REY6-F1
#
_entry.id   AF-A0A8K0REY6-F1
#
_cell.length_a   1.000
_cell.length_b   1.000
_cell.length_c   1.000
_cell.angle_alpha   90.00
_cell.angle_beta   90.00
_cell.angle_gamma   90.00
#
_symmetry.space_group_name_H-M   'P 1'
#
loop_
_entity.id
_entity.type
_entity.pdbx_description
1 polymer ?
#
loop_
_entity_poly.entity_id
_entity_poly.type
_entity_poly.pdbx_seq_one_letter_code
_entity_poly.pdbx_strand_id
1 'polypeptide(L)'
;MNIIKLQKKYPQFQQGEIFGLQDAFRKLDIDDKGYLDEATVIKATQQSEHQPYDVVRQALKEVELDSSRRVELDDYVDLISKLRESSPAQQRMHTGPTRPRAGTGGTGSAPPTPGKPGHASKPSIGGGGGGGGRIQVQGSSANVTHTINEDERTEFTRHINAVLAGDPDIGSRLPFPTDTFEMFDQCKDGLVLSKLINDSVPDTIDERVLNKPGKKIKQLNNFHFTENNNIVIESAKGIGCSVVNIGSGDIIEVREHLILGLIWQIIRRGLLGKIDIKLHPELYRLLYDDETLEQFLRLPPEQILLRWVNYHLKNAKWHRTVTNFSTDVKDGENYTVLLNQLAPETCSRAPLQQNDLLQRAEMVLQNADALDCRKFLTPTSLVAGNPKLNLAFVANLFNTHPCLDPITEEEKAEIEDFDAEGEREARVFTLWLNSLDVKPVVQSFFEDLKDGTILLQAYDKVIPGSVNWRHVNKPREGQELMRFKALENTNYAVELGKQVQFSLPGIQGADITDGQRTLTLGLVWQLMRKDIVSTLKGLAQRLGKREITDPDMIKWANDMARKGGKGSQIRSFKDSGLTNAIFLLDVLAGMKPAYVDYDLVAPGRNEDECYQNAKLAISIARKMGATIWLVPEDIVAVQSRLITTFIGSLMSTHEKMGGQ
;
A
#
# COMPACT_ATOMS: atom_id res chain seq x y z
N MET A 1 -9.04 30.46 31.10
CA MET A 1 -8.05 29.72 31.92
C MET A 1 -7.34 30.66 32.87
N ASN A 2 -6.98 30.20 34.06
CA ASN A 2 -6.34 31.02 35.09
C ASN A 2 -4.82 30.93 34.90
N ILE A 3 -4.13 32.03 34.56
CA ILE A 3 -2.66 32.09 34.30
C ILE A 3 -1.86 31.46 35.43
N ILE A 4 -2.38 31.57 36.66
CA ILE A 4 -1.82 30.94 37.86
C ILE A 4 -1.74 29.41 37.73
N LYS A 5 -2.68 28.77 37.00
CA LYS A 5 -2.66 27.32 36.75
C LYS A 5 -1.55 26.95 35.75
N LEU A 6 -1.42 27.68 34.64
CA LEU A 6 -0.36 27.45 33.66
C LEU A 6 1.02 27.66 34.29
N GLN A 7 1.20 28.71 35.10
CA GLN A 7 2.45 28.98 35.80
C GLN A 7 2.81 27.91 36.84
N LYS A 8 1.80 27.28 37.48
CA LYS A 8 2.02 26.14 38.37
C LYS A 8 2.40 24.87 37.61
N LYS A 9 1.86 24.67 36.41
CA LYS A 9 2.13 23.51 35.55
C LYS A 9 3.50 23.61 34.87
N TYR A 10 3.90 24.81 34.48
CA TYR A 10 5.15 25.12 33.79
C TYR A 10 5.99 26.15 34.57
N PRO A 11 6.59 25.76 35.72
CA PRO A 11 7.33 26.67 36.61
C PRO A 11 8.59 27.30 35.99
N GLN A 12 9.09 26.71 34.90
CA GLN A 12 10.21 27.20 34.10
C GLN A 12 9.91 28.49 33.35
N PHE A 13 8.63 28.80 33.09
CA PHE A 13 8.22 30.04 32.44
C PHE A 13 7.93 31.13 33.46
N GLN A 14 8.52 32.30 33.24
CA GLN A 14 8.18 33.48 34.02
C GLN A 14 6.76 33.95 33.66
N GLN A 15 6.10 34.65 34.58
CA GLN A 15 4.72 35.10 34.39
C GLN A 15 4.55 35.94 33.12
N GLY A 16 5.51 36.82 32.80
CA GLY A 16 5.51 37.62 31.58
C GLY A 16 5.65 36.80 30.29
N GLU A 17 6.35 35.67 30.33
CA GLU A 17 6.47 34.77 29.18
C GLU A 17 5.15 34.05 28.91
N ILE A 18 4.45 33.59 29.96
CA ILE A 18 3.13 32.97 29.83
C ILE A 18 2.12 33.95 29.22
N PHE A 19 2.17 35.23 29.59
CA PHE A 19 1.36 36.26 28.93
C PHE A 19 1.70 36.40 27.45
N GLY A 20 3.00 36.41 27.11
CA GLY A 20 3.45 36.45 25.72
C GLY A 20 2.95 35.26 24.90
N LEU A 21 3.00 34.04 25.46
CA LEU A 21 2.50 32.82 24.81
C LEU A 21 0.97 32.85 24.63
N GLN A 22 0.24 33.35 25.63
CA GLN A 22 -1.20 33.52 25.54
C GLN A 22 -1.59 34.53 24.45
N ASP A 23 -0.88 35.65 24.36
CA ASP A 23 -1.12 36.67 23.34
C ASP A 23 -0.74 36.16 21.94
N ALA A 24 0.33 35.37 21.81
CA ALA A 24 0.69 34.71 20.57
C ALA A 24 -0.40 33.73 20.11
N PHE A 25 -0.88 32.87 21.01
CA PHE A 25 -1.97 31.93 20.71
C PHE A 25 -3.24 32.65 20.24
N ARG A 26 -3.65 33.71 20.95
CA ARG A 26 -4.84 34.51 20.57
C ARG A 26 -4.72 35.18 19.22
N LYS A 27 -3.51 35.58 18.81
CA LYS A 27 -3.29 36.16 17.47
C LYS A 27 -3.44 35.13 16.36
N LEU A 28 -3.17 33.85 16.66
CA LEU A 28 -3.35 32.75 15.73
C LEU A 28 -4.81 32.30 15.65
N ASP A 29 -5.52 32.37 16.78
CA ASP A 29 -6.94 32.03 16.88
C ASP A 29 -7.83 33.22 16.45
N ILE A 30 -7.76 33.57 15.17
CA ILE A 30 -8.43 34.74 14.59
C ILE A 30 -9.95 34.69 14.75
N ASP A 31 -10.52 33.48 14.83
CA ASP A 31 -11.96 33.24 14.95
C ASP A 31 -12.43 33.06 16.42
N ASP A 32 -11.55 33.22 17.41
CA ASP A 32 -11.81 33.02 18.85
C ASP A 32 -12.47 31.66 19.16
N LYS A 33 -11.97 30.61 18.50
CA LYS A 33 -12.47 29.22 18.61
C LYS A 33 -12.04 28.55 19.91
N GLY A 34 -10.99 29.06 20.56
CA GLY A 34 -10.33 28.49 21.73
C GLY A 34 -9.31 27.40 21.40
N TYR A 35 -9.04 27.13 20.12
CA TYR A 35 -8.10 26.09 19.68
C TYR A 35 -7.50 26.39 18.30
N LEU A 36 -6.37 25.76 18.00
CA LEU A 36 -5.67 25.82 16.71
C LEU A 36 -5.56 24.43 16.08
N ASP A 37 -5.43 24.36 14.75
CA ASP A 37 -5.05 23.12 14.08
C ASP A 37 -3.53 22.89 14.12
N GLU A 38 -3.11 21.62 14.03
CA GLU A 38 -1.71 21.20 14.10
C GLU A 38 -0.81 21.96 13.09
N ALA A 39 -1.29 22.19 11.86
CA ALA A 39 -0.47 22.83 10.83
C ALA A 39 -0.21 24.31 11.13
N THR A 40 -1.23 25.02 11.61
CA THR A 40 -1.09 26.41 12.10
C THR A 40 -0.10 26.47 13.26
N VAL A 41 -0.19 25.54 14.21
CA VAL A 41 0.71 25.50 15.37
C VAL A 41 2.15 25.18 14.98
N ILE A 42 2.37 24.19 14.12
CA ILE A 42 3.72 23.86 13.64
C ILE A 42 4.35 25.08 12.98
N LYS A 43 3.64 25.71 12.03
CA LYS A 43 4.14 26.88 11.30
C LYS A 43 4.45 28.06 12.23
N ALA A 44 3.56 28.37 13.17
CA ALA A 44 3.77 29.45 14.12
C ALA A 44 4.95 29.16 15.07
N THR A 45 5.11 27.90 15.48
CA THR A 45 6.17 27.49 16.40
C THR A 45 7.53 27.43 15.72
N GLN A 46 7.60 27.01 14.45
CA GLN A 46 8.83 27.12 13.64
C GLN A 46 9.34 28.56 13.58
N GLN A 47 8.44 29.53 13.39
CA GLN A 47 8.79 30.94 13.30
C GLN A 47 9.18 31.55 14.64
N SER A 48 8.45 31.22 15.71
CA SER A 48 8.71 31.79 17.04
C SER A 48 9.94 31.17 17.71
N GLU A 49 10.09 29.85 17.64
CA GLU A 49 11.19 29.12 18.31
C GLU A 49 12.41 28.90 17.39
N HIS A 50 12.34 29.29 16.11
CA HIS A 50 13.42 29.15 15.12
C HIS A 50 13.90 27.70 14.97
N GLN A 51 12.95 26.74 15.02
CA GLN A 51 13.23 25.30 14.93
C GLN A 51 12.81 24.72 13.57
N PRO A 52 13.52 23.70 13.04
CA PRO A 52 13.12 22.98 11.83
C PRO A 52 11.75 22.31 11.97
N TYR A 53 11.08 22.07 10.83
CA TYR A 53 9.75 21.43 10.77
C TYR A 53 9.69 20.14 11.58
N ASP A 54 10.61 19.22 11.31
CA ASP A 54 10.61 17.88 11.93
C ASP A 54 10.84 17.93 13.45
N VAL A 55 11.60 18.91 13.94
CA VAL A 55 11.83 19.09 15.39
C VAL A 55 10.54 19.54 16.07
N VAL A 56 9.86 20.55 15.51
CA VAL A 56 8.58 21.04 16.02
C VAL A 56 7.51 19.96 15.95
N ARG A 57 7.44 19.25 14.83
CA ARG A 57 6.51 18.15 14.60
C ARG A 57 6.72 17.01 15.60
N GLN A 58 7.97 16.61 15.85
CA GLN A 58 8.27 15.55 16.81
C GLN A 58 7.90 15.97 18.23
N ALA A 59 8.21 17.22 18.63
CA ALA A 59 7.82 17.73 19.94
C ALA A 59 6.29 17.78 20.10
N LEU A 60 5.54 18.13 19.04
CA LEU A 60 4.07 18.13 19.07
C LEU A 60 3.48 16.72 19.24
N LYS A 61 4.11 15.69 18.68
CA LYS A 61 3.68 14.29 18.90
C LYS A 61 3.83 13.84 20.35
N GLU A 62 4.73 14.46 21.10
CA GLU A 62 4.91 14.18 22.53
C GLU A 62 3.90 14.91 23.40
N VAL A 63 3.16 15.90 22.87
CA VAL A 63 2.08 16.59 23.57
C VAL A 63 0.81 15.72 23.54
N GLU A 64 0.21 15.50 24.72
CA GLU A 64 -1.02 14.73 24.84
C GLU A 64 -2.22 15.56 24.38
N LEU A 65 -2.52 15.50 23.07
CA LEU A 65 -3.72 16.11 22.51
C LEU A 65 -4.97 15.24 22.75
N ASP A 66 -6.13 15.89 22.83
CA ASP A 66 -7.41 15.19 22.92
C ASP A 66 -7.76 14.43 21.62
N SER A 67 -8.87 13.69 21.63
CA SER A 67 -9.32 12.91 20.46
C SER A 67 -9.68 13.77 19.23
N SER A 68 -9.89 15.08 19.42
CA SER A 68 -10.13 16.02 18.34
C SER A 68 -8.84 16.51 17.69
N ARG A 69 -7.68 16.25 18.32
CA ARG A 69 -6.34 16.70 17.91
C ARG A 69 -6.28 18.21 17.65
N ARG A 70 -7.08 18.96 18.40
CA ARG A 70 -7.04 20.41 18.42
C ARG A 70 -6.02 20.83 19.48
N VAL A 71 -5.24 21.85 19.18
CA VAL A 71 -4.23 22.37 20.10
C VAL A 71 -4.86 23.51 20.88
N GLU A 72 -5.14 23.27 22.17
CA GLU A 72 -5.58 24.31 23.09
C GLU A 72 -4.38 25.12 23.59
N LEU A 73 -4.65 26.20 24.33
CA LEU A 73 -3.60 27.04 24.91
C LEU A 73 -2.64 26.25 25.81
N ASP A 74 -3.15 25.29 26.59
CA ASP A 74 -2.33 24.46 27.49
C ASP A 74 -1.37 23.57 26.68
N ASP A 75 -1.85 22.98 25.60
CA ASP A 75 -1.06 22.14 24.68
C ASP A 75 -0.01 22.96 23.92
N TYR A 76 -0.36 24.18 23.51
CA TYR A 76 0.57 25.10 22.86
C TYR A 76 1.72 25.50 23.79
N VAL A 77 1.43 25.73 25.07
CA VAL A 77 2.46 26.00 26.08
C VAL A 77 3.30 24.74 26.36
N ASP A 78 2.69 23.55 26.38
CA ASP A 78 3.40 22.28 26.53
C ASP A 78 4.40 22.04 25.39
N LEU A 79 3.99 22.29 24.14
CA LEU A 79 4.83 22.20 22.96
C LEU A 79 6.07 23.09 23.08
N ILE A 80 5.87 24.37 23.42
CA ILE A 80 6.97 25.33 23.55
C ILE A 80 7.90 24.94 24.70
N SER A 81 7.34 24.42 25.79
CA SER A 81 8.13 23.86 26.89
C SER A 81 9.08 22.78 26.41
N LYS A 82 8.54 21.76 25.72
CA LYS A 82 9.33 20.62 25.22
C LYS A 82 10.42 21.04 24.23
N LEU A 83 10.13 22.01 23.37
CA LEU A 83 11.11 22.55 22.42
C LEU A 83 12.25 23.32 23.08
N ARG A 84 11.95 24.06 24.16
CA ARG A 84 12.96 24.81 24.91
C ARG A 84 13.79 23.90 25.82
N GLU A 85 13.19 22.87 26.39
CA GLU A 85 13.86 21.84 27.19
C GLU A 85 14.81 20.96 26.35
N SER A 86 14.40 20.62 25.11
CA SER A 86 15.21 19.85 24.17
C SER A 86 16.28 20.68 23.44
N SER A 87 16.24 22.01 23.54
CA SER A 87 17.22 22.89 22.90
C SER A 87 18.58 22.85 23.59
N PRO A 88 19.71 22.74 22.85
CA PRO A 88 21.07 22.66 23.41
C PRO A 88 21.50 23.88 24.25
N ALA A 89 20.74 24.99 24.21
CA ALA A 89 20.96 26.16 25.04
C ALA A 89 20.73 25.91 26.55
N GLN A 90 19.82 25.00 26.94
CA GLN A 90 19.55 24.70 28.36
C GLN A 90 20.42 23.57 28.93
N GLN A 91 20.93 22.65 28.11
CA GLN A 91 21.92 21.64 28.58
C GLN A 91 23.22 22.28 29.11
N ARG A 92 23.55 23.50 28.67
CA ARG A 92 24.71 24.26 29.19
C ARG A 92 24.47 24.93 30.55
N MET A 93 23.23 25.07 31.01
CA MET A 93 22.91 25.73 32.28
C MET A 93 22.81 24.77 33.47
N HIS A 94 22.69 23.45 33.24
CA HIS A 94 22.54 22.47 34.32
C HIS A 94 23.84 21.81 34.81
N THR A 95 25.01 22.17 34.27
CA THR A 95 26.32 21.64 34.71
C THR A 95 27.22 22.72 35.30
N GLY A 96 26.77 23.36 36.39
CA GLY A 96 27.63 24.14 37.28
C GLY A 96 28.14 23.27 38.44
N PRO A 97 29.45 23.21 38.76
CA PRO A 97 29.98 22.25 39.70
C PRO A 97 29.68 22.63 41.16
N THR A 98 28.83 21.85 41.82
CA THR A 98 28.72 21.83 43.28
C THR A 98 29.88 21.03 43.85
N ARG A 99 30.81 21.72 44.51
CA ARG A 99 31.99 21.15 45.14
C ARG A 99 31.63 20.56 46.52
N PRO A 100 31.86 19.27 46.82
CA PRO A 100 31.85 18.81 48.20
C PRO A 100 33.26 18.80 48.78
N ARG A 101 33.25 18.95 50.09
CA ARG A 101 34.32 19.30 51.02
C ARG A 101 35.16 18.07 51.39
N ALA A 102 36.46 18.28 51.55
CA ALA A 102 37.42 17.24 51.93
C ALA A 102 37.17 16.67 53.34
N GLY A 103 37.39 15.36 53.49
CA GLY A 103 37.39 14.63 54.76
C GLY A 103 38.18 13.32 54.62
N THR A 104 39.07 13.09 55.58
CA THR A 104 40.24 12.22 55.63
C THR A 104 40.01 10.81 56.19
N GLY A 105 40.79 9.80 55.73
CA GLY A 105 41.47 8.83 56.62
C GLY A 105 41.18 7.31 56.52
N GLY A 106 42.26 6.51 56.36
CA GLY A 106 42.52 5.19 56.99
C GLY A 106 42.00 3.90 56.31
N THR A 107 42.81 3.13 55.56
CA THR A 107 43.68 1.96 55.95
C THR A 107 42.97 0.69 56.46
N GLY A 108 43.17 -0.47 55.80
CA GLY A 108 42.96 -1.81 56.37
C GLY A 108 42.69 -2.94 55.36
N SER A 109 43.21 -4.14 55.61
CA SER A 109 43.62 -5.20 54.67
C SER A 109 42.80 -6.52 54.67
N ALA A 110 42.54 -7.09 53.46
CA ALA A 110 42.57 -8.52 53.00
C ALA A 110 41.76 -9.68 53.72
N PRO A 111 41.67 -10.94 53.19
CA PRO A 111 40.87 -11.49 52.06
C PRO A 111 40.12 -12.85 52.43
N PRO A 112 39.80 -13.84 51.54
CA PRO A 112 38.86 -13.90 50.38
C PRO A 112 37.90 -15.16 50.31
N THR A 113 37.13 -15.25 49.20
CA THR A 113 36.63 -16.44 48.41
C THR A 113 35.09 -16.70 48.37
N PRO A 114 34.54 -17.40 47.34
CA PRO A 114 34.61 -17.11 45.90
C PRO A 114 33.24 -17.23 45.17
N GLY A 115 33.05 -16.52 44.05
CA GLY A 115 31.87 -16.62 43.17
C GLY A 115 32.19 -16.27 41.71
N LYS A 116 31.66 -17.09 40.79
CA LYS A 116 32.02 -17.34 39.38
C LYS A 116 31.92 -16.17 38.36
N PRO A 117 32.53 -16.30 37.15
CA PRO A 117 32.91 -15.17 36.29
C PRO A 117 31.83 -14.70 35.32
N GLY A 118 31.73 -13.38 35.16
CA GLY A 118 31.05 -12.71 34.05
C GLY A 118 31.97 -12.58 32.84
N HIS A 119 31.45 -12.90 31.65
CA HIS A 119 32.13 -12.74 30.38
C HIS A 119 32.15 -11.26 29.96
N ALA A 120 33.37 -10.76 29.73
CA ALA A 120 33.63 -9.46 29.13
C ALA A 120 33.41 -9.49 27.62
N SER A 121 32.61 -8.56 27.09
CA SER A 121 32.57 -8.23 25.67
C SER A 121 33.66 -7.18 25.37
N LYS A 122 34.57 -7.52 24.46
CA LYS A 122 35.54 -6.60 23.86
C LYS A 122 34.83 -5.59 22.94
N PRO A 123 35.35 -4.35 22.80
CA PRO A 123 34.86 -3.41 21.81
C PRO A 123 35.41 -3.81 20.43
N SER A 124 34.51 -4.00 19.45
CA SER A 124 34.92 -4.13 18.05
C SER A 124 35.00 -2.75 17.42
N ILE A 125 36.18 -2.50 16.88
CA ILE A 125 36.62 -1.30 16.17
C ILE A 125 35.68 -1.04 14.97
N GLY A 126 35.18 0.19 14.87
CA GLY A 126 34.43 0.68 13.74
C GLY A 126 35.34 0.92 12.53
N GLY A 127 34.99 0.31 11.40
CA GLY A 127 35.42 0.71 10.07
C GLY A 127 34.29 1.49 9.42
N GLY A 128 34.54 2.76 9.09
CA GLY A 128 33.61 3.60 8.35
C GLY A 128 33.48 3.19 6.88
N GLY A 129 32.31 3.44 6.31
CA GLY A 129 32.04 3.34 4.88
C GLY A 129 30.54 3.29 4.55
N GLY A 130 30.01 4.39 4.00
CA GLY A 130 28.76 4.43 3.22
C GLY A 130 27.44 4.40 4.00
N GLY A 131 27.13 5.46 4.74
CA GLY A 131 25.83 5.63 5.40
C GLY A 131 24.76 6.12 4.43
N GLY A 132 23.84 5.23 4.03
CA GLY A 132 22.48 5.66 3.68
C GLY A 132 21.77 6.03 4.98
N GLY A 133 21.31 7.28 5.09
CA GLY A 133 20.67 7.80 6.31
C GLY A 133 19.47 6.95 6.72
N ARG A 134 19.55 6.39 7.93
CA ARG A 134 18.51 5.54 8.54
C ARG A 134 17.94 6.33 9.72
N ILE A 135 16.71 6.80 9.60
CA ILE A 135 16.02 7.53 10.67
C ILE A 135 15.21 6.54 11.49
N GLN A 136 15.39 6.54 12.82
CA GLN A 136 14.60 5.73 13.74
C GLN A 136 13.32 6.48 14.13
N VAL A 137 12.17 5.82 13.96
CA VAL A 137 10.85 6.31 14.37
C VAL A 137 10.32 5.42 15.48
N GLN A 138 9.94 6.03 16.61
CA GLN A 138 9.41 5.31 17.77
C GLN A 138 7.91 5.01 17.59
N GLY A 139 7.52 3.74 17.72
CA GLY A 139 6.11 3.31 17.67
C GLY A 139 5.34 3.61 18.96
N SER A 140 3.99 3.55 18.91
CA SER A 140 3.14 3.79 20.10
C SER A 140 3.32 2.77 21.22
N SER A 141 3.85 1.59 20.91
CA SER A 141 4.27 0.61 21.91
C SER A 141 5.75 0.87 22.20
N ALA A 142 6.09 1.18 23.46
CA ALA A 142 7.39 1.67 23.92
C ALA A 142 8.64 0.84 23.55
N ASN A 143 8.51 -0.29 22.83
CA ASN A 143 9.58 -1.23 22.51
C ASN A 143 9.78 -1.53 20.99
N VAL A 144 9.08 -0.86 20.06
CA VAL A 144 9.28 -1.09 18.60
C VAL A 144 9.74 0.19 17.89
N THR A 145 10.97 0.17 17.38
CA THR A 145 11.55 1.23 16.53
C THR A 145 11.51 0.80 15.07
N HIS A 146 10.84 1.56 14.21
CA HIS A 146 10.85 1.34 12.76
C HIS A 146 11.88 2.26 12.10
N THR A 147 12.62 1.76 11.11
CA THR A 147 13.62 2.56 10.40
C THR A 147 13.08 3.00 9.04
N ILE A 148 13.16 4.30 8.74
CA ILE A 148 12.83 4.87 7.43
C ILE A 148 14.12 5.10 6.64
N ASN A 149 14.09 4.71 5.37
CA ASN A 149 15.16 4.99 4.41
C ASN A 149 14.97 6.40 3.85
N GLU A 150 15.95 7.28 4.05
CA GLU A 150 15.89 8.68 3.61
C GLU A 150 15.83 8.84 2.08
N ASP A 151 16.57 8.01 1.34
CA ASP A 151 16.54 8.04 -0.13
C ASP A 151 15.14 7.66 -0.64
N GLU A 152 14.52 6.63 -0.06
CA GLU A 152 13.15 6.23 -0.41
C GLU A 152 12.13 7.34 -0.10
N ARG A 153 12.20 7.94 1.09
CA ARG A 153 11.31 9.08 1.46
C ARG A 153 11.45 10.23 0.45
N THR A 154 12.69 10.61 0.15
CA THR A 154 13.01 11.74 -0.74
C THR A 154 12.49 11.49 -2.14
N GLU A 155 12.79 10.32 -2.72
CA GLU A 155 12.46 10.02 -4.11
C GLU A 155 10.98 9.68 -4.32
N PHE A 156 10.30 9.08 -3.34
CA PHE A 156 8.84 8.94 -3.40
C PHE A 156 8.14 10.29 -3.24
N THR A 157 8.64 11.20 -2.40
CA THR A 157 8.11 12.56 -2.30
C THR A 157 8.28 13.31 -3.63
N ARG A 158 9.45 13.21 -4.26
CA ARG A 158 9.72 13.79 -5.58
C ARG A 158 8.76 13.24 -6.64
N HIS A 159 8.52 11.92 -6.64
CA HIS A 159 7.59 11.29 -7.56
C HIS A 159 6.16 11.81 -7.37
N ILE A 160 5.66 11.85 -6.12
CA ILE A 160 4.33 12.39 -5.79
C ILE A 160 4.19 13.84 -6.28
N ASN A 161 5.19 14.68 -6.01
CA ASN A 161 5.20 16.08 -6.47
C ASN A 161 5.11 16.18 -7.99
N ALA A 162 5.77 15.29 -8.73
CA ALA A 162 5.79 15.30 -10.18
C ALA A 162 4.45 14.81 -10.78
N VAL A 163 3.92 13.68 -10.31
CA VAL A 163 2.72 13.07 -10.91
C VAL A 163 1.42 13.76 -10.50
N LEU A 164 1.39 14.40 -9.33
CA LEU A 164 0.22 15.12 -8.83
C LEU A 164 0.31 16.64 -9.08
N ALA A 165 1.32 17.10 -9.83
CA ALA A 165 1.49 18.50 -10.17
C ALA A 165 0.25 19.05 -10.89
N GLY A 166 -0.28 20.16 -10.39
CA GLY A 166 -1.46 20.81 -11.00
C GLY A 166 -2.80 20.14 -10.70
N ASP A 167 -2.86 19.15 -9.80
CA ASP A 167 -4.13 18.55 -9.40
C ASP A 167 -5.09 19.61 -8.83
N PRO A 168 -6.38 19.63 -9.26
CA PRO A 168 -7.32 20.68 -8.87
C PRO A 168 -7.71 20.65 -7.38
N ASP A 169 -7.59 19.51 -6.70
CA ASP A 169 -8.04 19.34 -5.32
C ASP A 169 -6.89 19.52 -4.31
N ILE A 170 -5.69 19.05 -4.66
CA ILE A 170 -4.52 19.08 -3.76
C ILE A 170 -3.35 19.94 -4.26
N GLY A 171 -3.45 20.54 -5.45
CA GLY A 171 -2.36 21.32 -6.05
C GLY A 171 -1.86 22.49 -5.18
N SER A 172 -2.73 23.06 -4.34
CA SER A 172 -2.36 24.10 -3.37
C SER A 172 -1.41 23.63 -2.26
N ARG A 173 -1.26 22.31 -2.08
CA ARG A 173 -0.37 21.68 -1.09
C ARG A 173 0.99 21.30 -1.69
N LEU A 174 1.10 21.28 -3.02
CA LEU A 174 2.27 20.82 -3.75
C LEU A 174 3.13 22.02 -4.20
N PRO A 175 4.46 21.85 -4.31
CA PRO A 175 5.22 20.65 -3.98
C PRO A 175 5.54 20.52 -2.48
N PHE A 176 5.57 19.29 -1.97
CA PHE A 176 6.08 18.99 -0.64
C PHE A 176 7.61 19.12 -0.57
N PRO A 177 8.19 19.63 0.53
CA PRO A 177 9.63 19.60 0.74
C PRO A 177 10.16 18.16 0.74
N THR A 178 11.25 17.92 0.00
CA THR A 178 11.82 16.57 -0.13
C THR A 178 12.75 16.20 1.02
N ASP A 179 13.06 17.13 1.92
CA ASP A 179 13.98 16.99 3.06
C ASP A 179 13.26 16.94 4.42
N THR A 180 11.93 16.99 4.46
CA THR A 180 11.13 16.92 5.70
C THR A 180 10.11 15.78 5.71
N PHE A 181 9.49 15.51 6.86
CA PHE A 181 8.41 14.52 6.99
C PHE A 181 7.03 15.04 6.59
N GLU A 182 6.92 16.27 6.07
CA GLU A 182 5.64 16.93 5.78
C GLU A 182 4.74 16.12 4.84
N MET A 183 5.31 15.41 3.86
CA MET A 183 4.55 14.53 2.96
C MET A 183 3.66 13.53 3.72
N PHE A 184 4.10 13.04 4.88
CA PHE A 184 3.31 12.08 5.67
C PHE A 184 2.10 12.75 6.31
N ASP A 185 2.24 13.98 6.81
CA ASP A 185 1.14 14.72 7.42
C ASP A 185 0.11 15.13 6.36
N GLN A 186 0.57 15.41 5.13
CA GLN A 186 -0.30 15.70 3.99
C GLN A 186 -1.10 14.48 3.50
N CYS A 187 -0.71 13.26 3.86
CA CYS A 187 -1.45 12.03 3.57
C CYS A 187 -2.60 11.75 4.57
N LYS A 188 -2.66 12.44 5.71
CA LYS A 188 -3.58 12.17 6.84
C LYS A 188 -5.05 12.10 6.43
N ASP A 189 -5.47 12.94 5.48
CA ASP A 189 -6.85 13.05 5.01
C ASP A 189 -7.22 12.11 3.85
N GLY A 190 -6.26 11.30 3.39
CA GLY A 190 -6.43 10.31 2.33
C GLY A 190 -6.48 10.86 0.90
N LEU A 191 -6.45 12.18 0.69
CA LEU A 191 -6.57 12.75 -0.66
C LEU A 191 -5.31 12.46 -1.49
N VAL A 192 -4.12 12.71 -0.94
CA VAL A 192 -2.84 12.46 -1.64
C VAL A 192 -2.73 10.99 -2.07
N LEU A 193 -3.04 10.06 -1.15
CA LEU A 193 -2.98 8.63 -1.44
C LEU A 193 -4.04 8.19 -2.45
N SER A 194 -5.25 8.76 -2.40
CA SER A 194 -6.31 8.45 -3.37
C SER A 194 -5.91 8.90 -4.78
N LYS A 195 -5.31 10.09 -4.92
CA LYS A 195 -4.82 10.61 -6.19
C LYS A 195 -3.65 9.77 -6.72
N LEU A 196 -2.72 9.39 -5.86
CA LEU A 196 -1.60 8.52 -6.22
C LEU A 196 -2.07 7.14 -6.70
N ILE A 197 -3.14 6.59 -6.10
CA ILE A 197 -3.75 5.33 -6.57
C ILE A 197 -4.28 5.50 -8.00
N ASN A 198 -4.99 6.58 -8.31
CA ASN A 198 -5.51 6.83 -9.65
C ASN A 198 -4.41 7.14 -10.68
N ASP A 199 -3.31 7.77 -10.28
CA ASP A 199 -2.13 7.93 -11.15
C ASP A 199 -1.52 6.56 -11.49
N SER A 200 -1.34 5.70 -10.48
CA SER A 200 -0.73 4.38 -10.68
C SER A 200 -1.64 3.40 -11.42
N VAL A 201 -2.93 3.39 -11.11
CA VAL A 201 -3.94 2.57 -11.79
C VAL A 201 -5.17 3.46 -12.05
N PRO A 202 -5.27 4.01 -13.27
CA PRO A 202 -6.40 4.86 -13.66
C PRO A 202 -7.75 4.23 -13.37
N ASP A 203 -8.73 5.08 -13.08
CA ASP A 203 -10.13 4.69 -12.83
C ASP A 203 -10.40 3.79 -11.62
N THR A 204 -9.40 3.57 -10.75
CA THR A 204 -9.58 2.78 -9.53
C THR A 204 -10.55 3.43 -8.53
N ILE A 205 -10.48 4.76 -8.38
CA ILE A 205 -11.29 5.55 -7.44
C ILE A 205 -12.10 6.58 -8.23
N ASP A 206 -13.42 6.58 -8.01
CA ASP A 206 -14.27 7.71 -8.39
C ASP A 206 -14.05 8.86 -7.40
N GLU A 207 -13.29 9.87 -7.81
CA GLU A 207 -12.92 10.97 -6.92
C GLU A 207 -14.09 11.82 -6.45
N ARG A 208 -15.27 11.68 -7.06
CA ARG A 208 -16.49 12.38 -6.62
C ARG A 208 -16.98 11.88 -5.26
N VAL A 209 -16.58 10.67 -4.85
CA VAL A 209 -16.93 10.13 -3.53
C VAL A 209 -16.04 10.64 -2.40
N LEU A 210 -14.88 11.20 -2.73
CA LEU A 210 -13.91 11.70 -1.76
C LEU A 210 -14.46 12.95 -1.07
N ASN A 211 -14.28 13.03 0.24
CA ASN A 211 -14.56 14.24 0.99
C ASN A 211 -13.45 15.26 0.73
N LYS A 212 -13.81 16.40 0.16
CA LYS A 212 -12.89 17.47 -0.23
C LYS A 212 -13.31 18.81 0.39
N PRO A 213 -12.37 19.67 0.82
CA PRO A 213 -12.70 21.05 1.16
C PRO A 213 -13.35 21.77 -0.04
N GLY A 214 -14.42 22.53 0.22
CA GLY A 214 -15.18 23.20 -0.82
C GLY A 214 -16.43 23.90 -0.26
N LYS A 215 -17.44 24.11 -1.10
CA LYS A 215 -18.67 24.82 -0.71
C LYS A 215 -19.45 24.10 0.39
N LYS A 216 -19.56 22.77 0.32
CA LYS A 216 -20.31 21.94 1.28
C LYS A 216 -19.50 21.69 2.56
N ILE A 217 -18.17 21.52 2.45
CA ILE A 217 -17.28 21.17 3.56
C ILE A 217 -16.17 22.21 3.65
N LYS A 218 -16.20 23.10 4.65
CA LYS A 218 -15.14 24.12 4.81
C LYS A 218 -13.81 23.51 5.23
N GLN A 219 -13.85 22.56 6.17
CA GLN A 219 -12.68 21.89 6.72
C GLN A 219 -13.02 20.41 6.96
N LEU A 220 -12.10 19.52 6.62
CA LEU A 220 -12.25 18.10 6.89
C LEU A 220 -12.06 17.81 8.38
N ASN A 221 -12.68 16.74 8.87
CA ASN A 221 -12.60 16.28 10.25
C ASN A 221 -12.21 14.79 10.26
N ASN A 222 -11.98 14.21 11.44
CA ASN A 222 -11.54 12.81 11.57
C ASN A 222 -12.52 11.80 10.95
N PHE A 223 -13.83 12.12 10.93
CA PHE A 223 -14.82 11.27 10.27
C PHE A 223 -14.63 11.28 8.75
N HIS A 224 -14.47 12.46 8.14
CA HIS A 224 -14.14 12.57 6.72
C HIS A 224 -12.81 11.90 6.36
N PHE A 225 -11.79 12.02 7.23
CA PHE A 225 -10.50 11.33 7.05
C PHE A 225 -10.68 9.81 7.08
N THR A 226 -11.50 9.30 7.98
CA THR A 226 -11.78 7.86 8.09
C THR A 226 -12.44 7.34 6.82
N GLU A 227 -13.45 8.05 6.30
CA GLU A 227 -14.12 7.69 5.05
C GLU A 227 -13.17 7.72 3.84
N ASN A 228 -12.35 8.76 3.69
CA ASN A 228 -11.36 8.84 2.61
C ASN A 228 -10.32 7.73 2.73
N ASN A 229 -9.81 7.48 3.94
CA ASN A 229 -8.79 6.46 4.17
C ASN A 229 -9.35 5.03 4.01
N ASN A 230 -10.65 4.80 4.26
CA ASN A 230 -11.30 3.54 3.90
C ASN A 230 -11.27 3.33 2.37
N ILE A 231 -11.54 4.38 1.58
CA ILE A 231 -11.41 4.32 0.11
C ILE A 231 -9.97 3.98 -0.27
N VAL A 232 -8.97 4.63 0.32
CA VAL A 232 -7.54 4.37 0.07
C VAL A 232 -7.20 2.90 0.34
N ILE A 233 -7.53 2.39 1.53
CA ILE A 233 -7.17 1.03 1.95
C ILE A 233 -7.85 -0.02 1.08
N GLU A 234 -9.17 0.10 0.86
CA GLU A 234 -9.92 -0.89 0.09
C GLU A 234 -9.62 -0.81 -1.42
N SER A 235 -9.24 0.37 -1.93
CA SER A 235 -8.77 0.52 -3.32
C SER A 235 -7.37 -0.02 -3.50
N ALA A 236 -6.46 0.19 -2.54
CA ALA A 236 -5.14 -0.40 -2.53
C ALA A 236 -5.21 -1.94 -2.55
N LYS A 237 -6.12 -2.55 -1.77
CA LYS A 237 -6.42 -4.00 -1.87
C LYS A 237 -6.87 -4.37 -3.27
N GLY A 238 -7.85 -3.63 -3.81
CA GLY A 238 -8.42 -3.87 -5.14
C GLY A 238 -7.41 -3.88 -6.29
N ILE A 239 -6.29 -3.16 -6.15
CA ILE A 239 -5.21 -3.14 -7.14
C ILE A 239 -4.05 -4.09 -6.81
N GLY A 240 -4.15 -4.89 -5.75
CA GLY A 240 -3.17 -5.91 -5.37
C GLY A 240 -2.08 -5.47 -4.39
N CYS A 241 -2.25 -4.33 -3.70
CA CYS A 241 -1.36 -3.97 -2.59
C CYS A 241 -1.66 -4.82 -1.36
N SER A 242 -0.60 -5.22 -0.65
CA SER A 242 -0.70 -5.88 0.64
C SER A 242 -0.83 -4.85 1.76
N VAL A 243 -2.04 -4.75 2.32
CA VAL A 243 -2.39 -3.79 3.38
C VAL A 243 -2.84 -4.46 4.68
N VAL A 244 -2.34 -5.67 4.96
CA VAL A 244 -2.77 -6.49 6.12
C VAL A 244 -2.54 -5.78 7.47
N ASN A 245 -1.53 -4.91 7.55
CA ASN A 245 -1.11 -4.25 8.79
C ASN A 245 -1.31 -2.73 8.78
N ILE A 246 -2.25 -2.22 7.99
CA ILE A 246 -2.54 -0.77 7.95
C ILE A 246 -4.05 -0.53 7.85
N GLY A 247 -4.58 0.24 8.80
CA GLY A 247 -5.96 0.73 8.82
C GLY A 247 -6.06 2.24 8.60
N SER A 248 -7.29 2.74 8.53
CA SER A 248 -7.53 4.19 8.40
C SER A 248 -6.99 5.00 9.59
N GLY A 249 -7.04 4.43 10.80
CA GLY A 249 -6.44 5.03 12.00
C GLY A 249 -4.93 5.24 11.88
N ASP A 250 -4.20 4.28 11.31
CA ASP A 250 -2.75 4.37 11.13
C ASP A 250 -2.34 5.52 10.19
N ILE A 251 -3.15 5.78 9.17
CA ILE A 251 -2.95 6.91 8.24
C ILE A 251 -3.26 8.23 8.96
N ILE A 252 -4.37 8.29 9.70
CA ILE A 252 -4.77 9.49 10.47
C ILE A 252 -3.73 9.83 11.55
N GLU A 253 -3.14 8.82 12.18
CA GLU A 253 -2.09 8.97 13.19
C GLU A 253 -0.71 9.24 12.60
N VAL A 254 -0.58 9.22 11.27
CA VAL A 254 0.65 9.47 10.54
C VAL A 254 1.75 8.44 10.90
N ARG A 255 1.42 7.16 10.78
CA ARG A 255 2.37 6.03 10.88
C ARG A 255 3.29 5.99 9.67
N GLU A 256 4.35 6.79 9.72
CA GLU A 256 5.25 7.05 8.58
C GLU A 256 5.75 5.79 7.87
N HIS A 257 6.20 4.76 8.62
CA HIS A 257 6.69 3.52 8.02
C HIS A 257 5.59 2.73 7.28
N LEU A 258 4.34 2.77 7.76
CA LEU A 258 3.20 2.14 7.08
C LEU A 258 2.80 2.93 5.83
N ILE A 259 2.74 4.26 5.95
CA ILE A 259 2.42 5.16 4.83
C ILE A 259 3.48 5.04 3.72
N LEU A 260 4.76 5.06 4.07
CA LEU A 260 5.86 4.89 3.11
C LEU A 260 5.80 3.53 2.42
N GLY A 261 5.51 2.47 3.18
CA GLY A 261 5.31 1.13 2.64
C GLY A 261 4.13 1.04 1.68
N LEU A 262 3.02 1.72 1.98
CA LEU A 262 1.85 1.81 1.10
C LEU A 262 2.16 2.60 -0.17
N ILE A 263 2.81 3.77 -0.06
CA ILE A 263 3.24 4.60 -1.20
C ILE A 263 4.11 3.78 -2.15
N TRP A 264 5.10 3.05 -1.63
CA TRP A 264 5.93 2.17 -2.45
C TRP A 264 5.11 1.13 -3.20
N GLN A 265 4.16 0.47 -2.53
CA GLN A 265 3.33 -0.55 -3.17
C GLN A 265 2.46 0.02 -4.28
N ILE A 266 1.90 1.22 -4.10
CA ILE A 266 1.12 1.92 -5.11
C ILE A 266 2.00 2.28 -6.32
N ILE A 267 3.15 2.93 -6.09
CA ILE A 267 4.11 3.28 -7.15
C ILE A 267 4.59 2.03 -7.89
N ARG A 268 4.98 0.98 -7.17
CA ARG A 268 5.40 -0.30 -7.76
C ARG A 268 4.30 -0.88 -8.64
N ARG A 269 3.03 -0.81 -8.21
CA ARG A 269 1.90 -1.29 -9.02
C ARG A 269 1.76 -0.51 -10.33
N GLY A 270 1.87 0.81 -10.30
CA GLY A 270 1.77 1.64 -11.51
C GLY A 270 2.95 1.49 -12.47
N LEU A 271 4.16 1.30 -11.94
CA LEU A 271 5.35 1.08 -12.76
C LEU A 271 5.34 -0.30 -13.44
N LEU A 272 5.03 -1.35 -12.69
CA LEU A 272 5.11 -2.72 -13.16
C LEU A 272 3.86 -3.18 -13.90
N GLY A 273 2.70 -2.58 -13.62
CA GLY A 273 1.44 -2.91 -14.32
C GLY A 273 1.42 -2.54 -15.80
N LYS A 274 2.37 -1.69 -16.24
CA LYS A 274 2.56 -1.35 -17.65
C LYS A 274 3.40 -2.39 -18.40
N ILE A 275 4.13 -3.23 -17.69
CA ILE A 275 5.02 -4.26 -18.24
C ILE A 275 4.19 -5.51 -18.50
N ASP A 276 3.33 -5.39 -19.51
CA ASP A 276 2.36 -6.39 -19.89
C ASP A 276 2.41 -6.57 -21.40
N ILE A 277 2.34 -7.82 -21.88
CA ILE A 277 2.47 -8.12 -23.31
C ILE A 277 1.37 -7.50 -24.15
N LYS A 278 0.21 -7.19 -23.57
CA LYS A 278 -0.88 -6.51 -24.30
C LYS A 278 -0.53 -5.07 -24.59
N LEU A 279 0.23 -4.43 -23.69
CA LEU A 279 0.71 -3.06 -23.86
C LEU A 279 2.01 -3.02 -24.67
N HIS A 280 2.84 -4.06 -24.50
CA HIS A 280 4.13 -4.22 -25.17
C HIS A 280 4.24 -5.61 -25.82
N PRO A 281 3.60 -5.86 -26.97
CA PRO A 281 3.69 -7.14 -27.68
C PRO A 281 5.13 -7.53 -28.02
N GLU A 282 6.00 -6.54 -28.20
CA GLU A 282 7.45 -6.69 -28.41
C GLU A 282 8.17 -7.44 -27.26
N LEU A 283 7.56 -7.59 -26.08
CA LEU A 283 8.05 -8.46 -25.02
C LEU A 283 8.23 -9.91 -25.47
N TYR A 284 7.56 -10.34 -26.55
CA TYR A 284 7.76 -11.64 -27.18
C TYR A 284 9.25 -11.91 -27.52
N ARG A 285 10.04 -10.86 -27.80
CA ARG A 285 11.48 -10.96 -28.08
C ARG A 285 12.32 -11.41 -26.88
N LEU A 286 11.75 -11.41 -25.68
CA LEU A 286 12.43 -11.81 -24.44
C LEU A 286 12.22 -13.28 -24.09
N LEU A 287 11.49 -14.02 -24.95
CA LEU A 287 11.35 -15.46 -24.82
C LEU A 287 12.69 -16.15 -25.04
N TYR A 288 12.97 -17.17 -24.23
CA TYR A 288 14.04 -18.11 -24.51
C TYR A 288 13.60 -19.17 -25.53
N ASP A 289 14.56 -19.76 -26.24
CA ASP A 289 14.29 -20.74 -27.29
C ASP A 289 13.60 -22.02 -26.76
N ASP A 290 13.70 -22.28 -25.46
CA ASP A 290 13.21 -23.49 -24.78
C ASP A 290 11.98 -23.27 -23.89
N GLU A 291 11.33 -22.10 -23.96
CA GLU A 291 10.11 -21.81 -23.21
C GLU A 291 8.93 -21.41 -24.10
N THR A 292 7.72 -21.63 -23.59
CA THR A 292 6.48 -21.21 -24.26
C THR A 292 6.10 -19.78 -23.88
N LEU A 293 5.29 -19.12 -24.71
CA LEU A 293 4.69 -17.84 -24.38
C LEU A 293 3.94 -17.89 -23.04
N GLU A 294 3.21 -18.97 -22.80
CA GLU A 294 2.52 -19.18 -21.53
C GLU A 294 3.48 -19.19 -20.32
N GLN A 295 4.65 -19.81 -20.45
CA GLN A 295 5.67 -19.81 -19.39
C GLN A 295 6.23 -18.41 -19.16
N PHE A 296 6.46 -17.64 -20.23
CA PHE A 296 6.92 -16.26 -20.15
C PHE A 296 5.90 -15.34 -19.46
N LEU A 297 4.61 -15.44 -19.80
CA LEU A 297 3.54 -14.62 -19.22
C LEU A 297 3.28 -14.87 -17.74
N ARG A 298 3.82 -15.95 -17.17
CA ARG A 298 3.78 -16.23 -15.73
C ARG A 298 4.84 -15.47 -14.93
N LEU A 299 5.85 -14.93 -15.61
CA LEU A 299 6.94 -14.27 -14.93
C LEU A 299 6.44 -13.01 -14.25
N PRO A 300 6.86 -12.74 -13.00
CA PRO A 300 6.59 -11.45 -12.40
C PRO A 300 7.30 -10.36 -13.22
N PRO A 301 6.74 -9.14 -13.27
CA PRO A 301 7.32 -8.05 -14.04
C PRO A 301 8.80 -7.77 -13.74
N GLU A 302 9.27 -8.00 -12.50
CA GLU A 302 10.68 -7.88 -12.17
C GLU A 302 11.58 -8.84 -12.97
N GLN A 303 11.12 -10.07 -13.20
CA GLN A 303 11.86 -11.06 -13.98
C GLN A 303 11.84 -10.72 -15.47
N ILE A 304 10.72 -10.18 -15.97
CA ILE A 304 10.64 -9.63 -17.33
C ILE A 304 11.64 -8.49 -17.50
N LEU A 305 11.74 -7.57 -16.53
CA LEU A 305 12.74 -6.50 -16.56
C LEU A 305 14.18 -7.00 -16.52
N LEU A 306 14.47 -8.04 -15.71
CA LEU A 306 15.81 -8.65 -15.69
C LEU A 306 16.15 -9.24 -17.06
N ARG A 307 15.22 -9.92 -17.71
CA ARG A 307 15.39 -10.44 -19.08
C ARG A 307 15.59 -9.32 -20.08
N TRP A 308 14.81 -8.25 -19.99
CA TRP A 308 14.93 -7.07 -20.84
C TRP A 308 16.31 -6.40 -20.72
N VAL A 309 16.79 -6.17 -19.49
CA VAL A 309 18.15 -5.62 -19.28
C VAL A 309 19.19 -6.54 -19.90
N ASN A 310 19.11 -7.85 -19.65
CA ASN A 310 20.08 -8.82 -20.16
C ASN A 310 20.02 -9.01 -21.67
N TYR A 311 18.85 -8.89 -22.30
CA TYR A 311 18.68 -8.87 -23.75
C TYR A 311 19.53 -7.75 -24.37
N HIS A 312 19.41 -6.54 -23.82
CA HIS A 312 20.19 -5.39 -24.28
C HIS A 312 21.68 -5.51 -23.97
N LEU A 313 22.06 -5.99 -22.79
CA LEU A 313 23.47 -6.23 -22.45
C LEU A 313 24.12 -7.27 -23.38
N LYS A 314 23.38 -8.34 -23.74
CA LYS A 314 23.84 -9.35 -24.71
C LYS A 314 24.03 -8.75 -26.09
N ASN A 315 23.08 -7.94 -26.57
CA ASN A 315 23.18 -7.23 -27.85
C ASN A 315 24.34 -6.23 -27.87
N ALA A 316 24.63 -5.60 -26.73
CA ALA A 316 25.78 -4.73 -26.49
C ALA A 316 27.12 -5.48 -26.39
N LYS A 317 27.11 -6.82 -26.49
CA LYS A 317 28.25 -7.74 -26.30
C LYS A 317 28.94 -7.53 -24.95
N TRP A 318 28.15 -7.25 -23.92
CA TRP A 318 28.64 -7.08 -22.56
C TRP A 318 28.75 -8.43 -21.86
N HIS A 319 29.80 -8.60 -21.05
CA HIS A 319 30.14 -9.88 -20.46
C HIS A 319 29.43 -10.17 -19.12
N ARG A 320 28.82 -9.16 -18.50
CA ARG A 320 28.10 -9.30 -17.22
C ARG A 320 26.62 -9.50 -17.45
N THR A 321 26.01 -10.26 -16.57
CA THR A 321 24.56 -10.51 -16.50
C THR A 321 24.01 -9.91 -15.21
N VAL A 322 22.79 -9.36 -15.28
CA VAL A 322 22.06 -8.81 -14.13
C VAL A 322 21.04 -9.85 -13.64
N THR A 323 21.13 -10.22 -12.37
CA THR A 323 20.23 -11.16 -11.70
C THR A 323 19.41 -10.51 -10.58
N ASN A 324 19.78 -9.29 -10.17
CA ASN A 324 19.08 -8.49 -9.18
C ASN A 324 19.33 -6.99 -9.40
N PHE A 325 18.40 -6.15 -8.94
CA PHE A 325 18.54 -4.68 -9.01
C PHE A 325 19.24 -4.09 -7.78
N SER A 326 20.28 -4.77 -7.27
CA SER A 326 21.05 -4.28 -6.11
C SER A 326 22.55 -4.39 -6.37
N THR A 327 23.18 -5.50 -5.98
CA THR A 327 24.63 -5.71 -6.14
C THR A 327 25.10 -5.67 -7.58
N ASP A 328 24.27 -6.09 -8.51
CA ASP A 328 24.67 -6.25 -9.90
C ASP A 328 24.67 -4.91 -10.67
N VAL A 329 24.02 -3.88 -10.11
CA VAL A 329 23.87 -2.56 -10.77
C VAL A 329 24.55 -1.42 -10.01
N LYS A 330 24.90 -1.62 -8.73
CA LYS A 330 25.39 -0.55 -7.83
C LYS A 330 26.73 0.10 -8.23
N ASP A 331 27.48 -0.51 -9.14
CA ASP A 331 28.73 0.08 -9.66
C ASP A 331 28.52 0.93 -10.93
N GLY A 332 27.27 1.05 -11.41
CA GLY A 332 26.88 1.86 -12.57
C GLY A 332 27.31 1.32 -13.93
N GLU A 333 28.06 0.22 -14.02
CA GLU A 333 28.59 -0.26 -15.31
C GLU A 333 27.49 -0.82 -16.20
N ASN A 334 26.65 -1.68 -15.64
CA ASN A 334 25.53 -2.28 -16.37
C ASN A 334 24.55 -1.22 -16.87
N TYR A 335 24.28 -0.17 -16.07
CA TYR A 335 23.46 0.96 -16.54
C TYR A 335 24.13 1.82 -17.60
N THR A 336 25.45 2.03 -17.51
CA THR A 336 26.19 2.75 -18.55
C THR A 336 26.04 2.05 -19.89
N VAL A 337 26.20 0.72 -19.92
CA VAL A 337 26.10 -0.08 -21.14
C VAL A 337 24.65 -0.15 -21.62
N LEU A 338 23.69 -0.36 -20.72
CA LEU A 338 22.26 -0.37 -21.06
C LEU A 338 21.82 0.95 -21.70
N LEU A 339 22.09 2.10 -21.07
CA LEU A 339 21.69 3.40 -21.60
C LEU A 339 22.32 3.67 -22.97
N ASN A 340 23.60 3.32 -23.16
CA ASN A 340 24.25 3.42 -24.47
C ASN A 340 23.64 2.46 -25.51
N GLN A 341 23.20 1.26 -25.11
CA GLN A 341 22.55 0.33 -26.02
C GLN A 341 21.16 0.84 -26.46
N LEU A 342 20.41 1.45 -25.55
CA LEU A 342 19.07 2.00 -25.84
C LEU A 342 19.15 3.27 -26.70
N ALA A 343 20.14 4.14 -26.44
CA ALA A 343 20.30 5.41 -27.14
C ALA A 343 21.80 5.72 -27.39
N PRO A 344 22.44 5.05 -28.37
CA PRO A 344 23.89 5.16 -28.59
C PRO A 344 24.35 6.56 -29.01
N GLU A 345 23.49 7.31 -29.70
CA GLU A 345 23.76 8.68 -30.15
C GLU A 345 23.76 9.70 -28.99
N THR A 346 23.05 9.39 -27.90
CA THR A 346 22.86 10.31 -26.77
C THR A 346 23.69 9.89 -25.55
N CYS A 347 23.73 8.59 -25.25
CA CYS A 347 24.32 8.05 -24.03
C CYS A 347 25.70 7.45 -24.33
N SER A 348 26.77 8.05 -23.81
CA SER A 348 28.14 7.56 -24.00
C SER A 348 28.53 6.46 -23.00
N ARG A 349 29.48 5.59 -23.40
CA ARG A 349 30.16 4.65 -22.49
C ARG A 349 31.33 5.25 -21.70
N ALA A 350 31.58 6.56 -21.82
CA ALA A 350 32.60 7.28 -21.05
C ALA A 350 32.58 7.02 -19.52
N PRO A 351 31.40 6.85 -18.85
CA PRO A 351 31.38 6.56 -17.42
C PRO A 351 32.17 5.30 -17.01
N LEU A 352 32.37 4.33 -17.91
CA LEU A 352 33.15 3.11 -17.62
C LEU A 352 34.63 3.42 -17.27
N GLN A 353 35.15 4.57 -17.70
CA GLN A 353 36.53 4.99 -17.39
C GLN A 353 36.66 5.70 -16.03
N GLN A 354 35.54 6.05 -15.41
CA GLN A 354 35.54 6.75 -14.12
C GLN A 354 35.75 5.76 -12.98
N ASN A 355 36.73 6.02 -12.11
CA ASN A 355 37.08 5.13 -10.98
C ASN A 355 36.23 5.41 -9.73
N ASP A 356 35.86 6.67 -9.51
CA ASP A 356 35.01 7.03 -8.37
C ASP A 356 33.56 6.64 -8.65
N LEU A 357 33.01 5.74 -7.81
CA LEU A 357 31.67 5.17 -8.04
C LEU A 357 30.55 6.21 -7.95
N LEU A 358 30.68 7.22 -7.08
CA LEU A 358 29.67 8.27 -6.96
C LEU A 358 29.68 9.19 -8.19
N GLN A 359 30.86 9.58 -8.67
CA GLN A 359 30.99 10.35 -9.91
C GLN A 359 30.50 9.54 -11.11
N ARG A 360 30.81 8.25 -11.19
CA ARG A 360 30.30 7.36 -12.23
C ARG A 360 28.78 7.27 -12.19
N ALA A 361 28.20 7.10 -11.00
CA ALA A 361 26.76 7.07 -10.82
C ALA A 361 26.09 8.38 -11.25
N GLU A 362 26.69 9.54 -10.94
CA GLU A 362 26.20 10.83 -11.44
C GLU A 362 26.26 10.91 -12.97
N MET A 363 27.36 10.48 -13.60
CA MET A 363 27.46 10.44 -15.07
C MET A 363 26.42 9.49 -15.70
N VAL A 364 26.14 8.35 -15.07
CA VAL A 364 25.05 7.44 -15.49
C VAL A 364 23.70 8.13 -15.42
N LEU A 365 23.42 8.86 -14.34
CA LEU A 365 22.16 9.57 -14.18
C LEU A 365 22.04 10.79 -15.11
N GLN A 366 23.16 11.41 -15.51
CA GLN A 366 23.18 12.43 -16.57
C GLN A 366 22.84 11.85 -17.94
N ASN A 367 23.35 10.65 -18.27
CA ASN A 367 22.92 9.93 -19.47
C ASN A 367 21.41 9.64 -19.42
N ALA A 368 20.88 9.20 -18.28
CA ALA A 368 19.45 8.97 -18.12
C ALA A 368 18.61 10.25 -18.21
N ASP A 369 19.13 11.38 -17.72
CA ASP A 369 18.49 12.70 -17.80
C ASP A 369 18.35 13.17 -19.25
N ALA A 370 19.33 12.88 -20.10
CA ALA A 370 19.26 13.15 -21.53
C ALA A 370 18.15 12.38 -22.26
N LEU A 371 17.56 11.36 -21.61
CA LEU A 371 16.41 10.57 -22.07
C LEU A 371 15.13 10.90 -21.28
N ASP A 372 15.12 11.94 -20.45
CA ASP A 372 14.04 12.26 -19.50
C ASP A 372 13.69 11.09 -18.54
N CYS A 373 14.70 10.29 -18.22
CA CYS A 373 14.57 9.06 -17.44
C CYS A 373 15.28 9.12 -16.07
N ARG A 374 15.80 10.28 -15.65
CA ARG A 374 16.38 10.49 -14.31
C ARG A 374 15.28 10.59 -13.24
N LYS A 375 14.64 9.46 -12.94
CA LYS A 375 13.58 9.33 -11.93
C LYS A 375 13.94 8.26 -10.90
N PHE A 376 13.51 8.46 -9.66
CA PHE A 376 13.68 7.56 -8.51
C PHE A 376 15.10 7.33 -7.98
N LEU A 377 16.14 7.54 -8.80
CA LEU A 377 17.50 7.14 -8.47
C LEU A 377 18.43 8.35 -8.33
N THR A 378 19.23 8.31 -7.28
CA THR A 378 20.29 9.29 -6.95
C THR A 378 21.65 8.58 -7.00
N PRO A 379 22.79 9.31 -7.13
CA PRO A 379 24.10 8.67 -7.12
C PRO A 379 24.35 7.85 -5.84
N THR A 380 23.87 8.36 -4.69
CA THR A 380 24.00 7.69 -3.40
C THR A 380 23.18 6.40 -3.35
N SER A 381 21.92 6.43 -3.78
CA SER A 381 21.04 5.25 -3.75
C SER A 381 21.42 4.19 -4.78
N LEU A 382 21.99 4.60 -5.93
CA LEU A 382 22.60 3.70 -6.91
C LEU A 382 23.78 2.96 -6.28
N VAL A 383 24.76 3.68 -5.73
CA VAL A 383 25.97 3.07 -5.12
C VAL A 383 25.64 2.26 -3.87
N ALA A 384 24.62 2.65 -3.12
CA ALA A 384 24.09 1.87 -2.01
C ALA A 384 23.39 0.57 -2.46
N GLY A 385 23.04 0.45 -3.75
CA GLY A 385 22.34 -0.69 -4.31
C GLY A 385 20.92 -0.83 -3.78
N ASN A 386 20.18 0.28 -3.60
CA ASN A 386 18.81 0.24 -3.09
C ASN A 386 17.90 -0.52 -4.09
N PRO A 387 17.35 -1.70 -3.73
CA PRO A 387 16.63 -2.55 -4.67
C PRO A 387 15.34 -1.92 -5.19
N LYS A 388 14.63 -1.12 -4.38
CA LYS A 388 13.36 -0.50 -4.77
C LYS A 388 13.60 0.63 -5.77
N LEU A 389 14.56 1.51 -5.48
CA LEU A 389 14.85 2.66 -6.33
C LEU A 389 15.48 2.24 -7.67
N ASN A 390 16.36 1.23 -7.66
CA ASN A 390 16.91 0.66 -8.89
C ASN A 390 15.84 -0.06 -9.73
N LEU A 391 14.94 -0.82 -9.10
CA LEU A 391 13.80 -1.42 -9.80
C LEU A 391 12.91 -0.34 -10.43
N ALA A 392 12.59 0.71 -9.68
CA ALA A 392 11.75 1.81 -10.17
C ALA A 392 12.40 2.56 -11.35
N PHE A 393 13.71 2.81 -11.28
CA PHE A 393 14.49 3.39 -12.36
C PHE A 393 14.44 2.52 -13.63
N VAL A 394 14.67 1.21 -13.50
CA VAL A 394 14.63 0.26 -14.62
C VAL A 394 13.24 0.14 -15.23
N ALA A 395 12.21 0.06 -14.39
CA ALA A 395 10.82 0.04 -14.85
C ALA A 395 10.44 1.32 -15.59
N ASN A 396 10.86 2.49 -15.08
CA ASN A 396 10.65 3.76 -15.77
C ASN A 396 11.36 3.79 -17.14
N LEU A 397 12.61 3.32 -17.21
CA LEU A 397 13.38 3.27 -18.44
C LEU A 397 12.77 2.31 -19.47
N PHE A 398 12.26 1.16 -19.04
CA PHE A 398 11.52 0.24 -19.92
C PHE A 398 10.25 0.91 -20.46
N ASN A 399 9.44 1.51 -19.58
CA ASN A 399 8.16 2.12 -19.97
C ASN A 399 8.31 3.28 -20.96
N THR A 400 9.47 3.94 -21.01
CA THR A 400 9.77 5.01 -21.97
C THR A 400 10.51 4.50 -23.20
N HIS A 401 11.44 3.56 -23.03
CA HIS A 401 12.34 3.06 -24.08
C HIS A 401 12.47 1.53 -24.05
N PRO A 402 11.42 0.76 -24.44
CA PRO A 402 11.53 -0.70 -24.52
C PRO A 402 12.62 -1.14 -25.51
N CYS A 403 12.71 -0.47 -26.66
CA CYS A 403 13.71 -0.71 -27.70
C CYS A 403 13.81 -2.18 -28.16
N LEU A 404 12.69 -2.91 -28.18
CA LEU A 404 12.62 -4.26 -28.72
C LEU A 404 12.10 -4.24 -30.16
N ASP A 405 12.53 -5.21 -30.96
CA ASP A 405 12.08 -5.32 -32.34
C ASP A 405 10.57 -5.67 -32.40
N PRO A 406 9.81 -5.06 -33.34
CA PRO A 406 8.39 -5.39 -33.53
C PRO A 406 8.19 -6.88 -33.79
N ILE A 407 7.04 -7.42 -33.38
CA ILE A 407 6.65 -8.82 -33.63
C ILE A 407 6.00 -9.00 -35.01
N THR A 408 5.89 -10.23 -35.49
CA THR A 408 5.12 -10.57 -36.69
C THR A 408 3.62 -10.66 -36.40
N GLU A 409 2.77 -10.65 -37.44
CA GLU A 409 1.32 -10.78 -37.26
C GLU A 409 0.91 -12.17 -36.74
N GLU A 410 1.70 -13.22 -37.07
CA GLU A 410 1.48 -14.57 -36.54
C GLU A 410 1.74 -14.65 -35.04
N GLU A 411 2.83 -14.04 -34.57
CA GLU A 411 3.18 -13.93 -33.14
C GLU A 411 2.10 -13.13 -32.38
N LYS A 412 1.51 -12.12 -33.02
CA LYS A 412 0.44 -11.31 -32.44
C LYS A 412 -0.87 -12.10 -32.26
N ALA A 413 -1.24 -12.94 -33.23
CA ALA A 413 -2.44 -13.78 -33.13
C ALA A 413 -2.35 -14.78 -31.97
N GLU A 414 -1.16 -15.34 -31.71
CA GLU A 414 -0.92 -16.23 -30.57
C GLU A 414 -1.20 -15.55 -29.21
N ILE A 415 -0.92 -14.24 -29.10
CA ILE A 415 -1.18 -13.44 -27.90
C ILE A 415 -2.69 -13.19 -27.71
N GLU A 416 -3.41 -12.88 -28.79
CA GLU A 416 -4.85 -12.55 -28.74
C GLU A 416 -5.71 -13.76 -28.33
N ASP A 417 -5.39 -14.96 -28.80
CA ASP A 417 -6.12 -16.20 -28.46
C ASP A 417 -6.02 -16.59 -26.98
N PHE A 418 -4.99 -16.12 -26.27
CA PHE A 418 -4.81 -16.39 -24.84
C PHE A 418 -5.81 -15.64 -23.94
N ASP A 419 -6.41 -14.54 -24.40
CA ASP A 419 -7.20 -13.60 -23.59
C ASP A 419 -8.70 -13.95 -23.44
N ALA A 420 -9.12 -15.15 -23.84
CA ALA A 420 -10.52 -15.55 -23.78
C ALA A 420 -11.03 -15.77 -22.34
N GLU A 421 -12.25 -15.29 -22.09
CA GLU A 421 -13.10 -15.42 -20.89
C GLU A 421 -12.62 -16.44 -19.82
N GLY A 422 -12.00 -15.93 -18.74
CA GLY A 422 -11.49 -16.72 -17.60
C GLY A 422 -10.45 -15.97 -16.77
N GLU A 423 -9.67 -15.09 -17.42
CA GLU A 423 -8.65 -14.25 -16.78
C GLU A 423 -9.23 -13.24 -15.77
N ARG A 424 -10.47 -12.75 -15.99
CA ARG A 424 -11.12 -11.81 -15.06
C ARG A 424 -11.42 -12.44 -13.69
N GLU A 425 -12.01 -13.64 -13.68
CA GLU A 425 -12.27 -14.38 -12.43
C GLU A 425 -10.94 -14.78 -11.77
N ALA A 426 -9.96 -15.26 -12.55
CA ALA A 426 -8.64 -15.62 -12.06
C ALA A 426 -7.94 -14.44 -11.35
N ARG A 427 -8.03 -13.23 -11.91
CA ARG A 427 -7.52 -12.00 -11.29
C ARG A 427 -8.20 -11.73 -9.95
N VAL A 428 -9.53 -11.75 -9.89
CA VAL A 428 -10.29 -11.51 -8.65
C VAL A 428 -9.93 -12.54 -7.59
N PHE A 429 -9.88 -13.82 -7.96
CA PHE A 429 -9.52 -14.90 -7.04
C PHE A 429 -8.06 -14.82 -6.58
N THR A 430 -7.14 -14.40 -7.44
CA THR A 430 -5.75 -14.14 -7.08
C THR A 430 -5.64 -13.05 -6.02
N LEU A 431 -6.34 -11.93 -6.22
CA LEU A 431 -6.37 -10.83 -5.26
C LEU A 431 -6.95 -11.28 -3.91
N TRP A 432 -8.06 -12.03 -3.94
CA TRP A 432 -8.69 -12.57 -2.75
C TRP A 432 -7.77 -13.58 -2.03
N LEU A 433 -7.18 -14.55 -2.72
CA LEU A 433 -6.24 -15.53 -2.13
C LEU A 433 -5.05 -14.82 -1.47
N ASN A 434 -4.46 -13.84 -2.14
CA ASN A 434 -3.34 -13.07 -1.61
C ASN A 434 -3.74 -12.25 -0.38
N SER A 435 -5.00 -11.80 -0.30
CA SER A 435 -5.53 -11.11 0.88
C SER A 435 -5.65 -12.01 2.12
N LEU A 436 -5.72 -13.34 1.94
CA LEU A 436 -5.70 -14.32 3.03
C LEU A 436 -4.28 -14.58 3.57
N ASP A 437 -3.27 -13.92 3.01
CA ASP A 437 -1.85 -14.08 3.34
C ASP A 437 -1.34 -15.52 3.14
N VAL A 438 -1.71 -16.12 2.00
CA VAL A 438 -1.17 -17.41 1.54
C VAL A 438 0.31 -17.28 1.15
N LYS A 439 1.08 -18.37 1.30
CA LYS A 439 2.50 -18.45 0.97
C LYS A 439 2.79 -19.67 0.06
N PRO A 440 3.45 -19.51 -1.09
CA PRO A 440 3.87 -18.25 -1.70
C PRO A 440 2.66 -17.38 -2.12
N VAL A 441 2.93 -16.10 -2.42
CA VAL A 441 1.93 -15.20 -3.01
C VAL A 441 1.58 -15.72 -4.41
N VAL A 442 0.29 -15.76 -4.73
CA VAL A 442 -0.21 -16.16 -6.04
C VAL A 442 0.14 -15.08 -7.06
N GLN A 443 0.89 -15.46 -8.09
CA GLN A 443 1.25 -14.66 -9.25
C GLN A 443 0.53 -15.17 -10.50
N SER A 444 0.50 -16.50 -10.68
CA SER A 444 -0.20 -17.17 -11.78
C SER A 444 -1.24 -18.14 -11.23
N PHE A 445 -2.51 -17.74 -11.31
CA PHE A 445 -3.62 -18.47 -10.70
C PHE A 445 -3.71 -19.95 -11.11
N PHE A 446 -3.52 -20.26 -12.39
CA PHE A 446 -3.67 -21.64 -12.90
C PHE A 446 -2.45 -22.53 -12.65
N GLU A 447 -1.34 -21.96 -12.20
CA GLU A 447 -0.08 -22.68 -11.99
C GLU A 447 0.24 -22.83 -10.52
N ASP A 448 0.17 -21.74 -9.77
CA ASP A 448 0.53 -21.72 -8.35
C ASP A 448 -0.41 -22.59 -7.49
N LEU A 449 -1.60 -22.94 -8.03
CA LEU A 449 -2.57 -23.79 -7.36
C LEU A 449 -2.39 -25.29 -7.64
N LYS A 450 -1.56 -25.68 -8.62
CA LYS A 450 -1.42 -27.08 -9.08
C LYS A 450 -0.91 -28.03 -8.00
N ASP A 451 -0.08 -27.54 -7.09
CA ASP A 451 0.47 -28.34 -5.99
C ASP A 451 -0.49 -28.51 -4.80
N GLY A 452 -1.64 -27.81 -4.83
CA GLY A 452 -2.68 -27.83 -3.81
C GLY A 452 -2.33 -27.13 -2.49
N THR A 453 -1.09 -26.68 -2.27
CA THR A 453 -0.66 -26.13 -0.97
C THR A 453 -1.32 -24.79 -0.66
N ILE A 454 -1.48 -23.92 -1.67
CA ILE A 454 -2.16 -22.63 -1.52
C ILE A 454 -3.66 -22.84 -1.26
N LEU A 455 -4.29 -23.79 -1.95
CA LEU A 455 -5.69 -24.14 -1.73
C LEU A 455 -5.92 -24.62 -0.29
N LEU A 456 -5.04 -25.48 0.22
CA LEU A 456 -5.11 -25.96 1.60
C LEU A 456 -4.90 -24.83 2.61
N GLN A 457 -3.96 -23.91 2.36
CA GLN A 457 -3.84 -22.71 3.21
C GLN A 457 -5.12 -21.87 3.19
N ALA A 458 -5.70 -21.64 2.02
CA ALA A 458 -6.95 -20.89 1.90
C ALA A 458 -8.10 -21.58 2.65
N TYR A 459 -8.21 -22.92 2.58
CA TYR A 459 -9.18 -23.67 3.40
C TYR A 459 -8.98 -23.41 4.89
N ASP A 460 -7.76 -23.51 5.41
CA ASP A 460 -7.49 -23.32 6.83
C ASP A 460 -7.69 -21.86 7.29
N LYS A 461 -7.55 -20.89 6.37
CA LYS A 461 -7.85 -19.46 6.65
C LYS A 461 -9.35 -19.19 6.68
N VAL A 462 -10.10 -19.76 5.73
CA VAL A 462 -11.56 -19.57 5.61
C VAL A 462 -12.32 -20.41 6.64
N ILE A 463 -11.81 -21.60 6.94
CA ILE A 463 -12.41 -22.58 7.85
C ILE A 463 -11.31 -23.05 8.82
N PRO A 464 -11.02 -22.27 9.89
CA PRO A 464 -9.95 -22.58 10.82
C PRO A 464 -9.99 -24.01 11.36
N GLY A 465 -8.89 -24.75 11.19
CA GLY A 465 -8.75 -26.13 11.63
C GLY A 465 -9.31 -27.17 10.66
N SER A 466 -9.70 -26.79 9.43
CA SER A 466 -10.17 -27.74 8.42
C SER A 466 -9.05 -28.63 7.88
N VAL A 467 -7.79 -28.17 7.92
CA VAL A 467 -6.66 -28.87 7.30
C VAL A 467 -5.83 -29.63 8.33
N ASN A 468 -5.70 -30.93 8.14
CA ASN A 468 -4.71 -31.74 8.83
C ASN A 468 -3.37 -31.67 8.10
N TRP A 469 -2.53 -30.74 8.53
CA TRP A 469 -1.20 -30.50 7.94
C TRP A 469 -0.24 -31.69 7.96
N ARG A 470 -0.53 -32.76 8.71
CA ARG A 470 0.27 -34.01 8.68
C ARG A 470 0.10 -34.79 7.39
N HIS A 471 -1.00 -34.59 6.67
CA HIS A 471 -1.30 -35.27 5.40
C HIS A 471 -0.87 -34.45 4.19
N VAL A 472 -0.32 -33.25 4.40
CA VAL A 472 0.02 -32.31 3.33
C VAL A 472 1.48 -32.47 2.95
N ASN A 473 1.72 -32.73 1.67
CA ASN A 473 3.05 -32.73 1.10
C ASN A 473 3.51 -31.27 0.88
N LYS A 474 4.68 -30.92 1.41
CA LYS A 474 5.27 -29.59 1.22
C LYS A 474 6.47 -29.67 0.26
N PRO A 475 6.62 -28.71 -0.66
CA PRO A 475 7.85 -28.60 -1.46
C PRO A 475 9.05 -28.34 -0.55
N ARG A 476 10.23 -28.81 -0.96
CA ARG A 476 11.50 -28.36 -0.37
C ARG A 476 11.82 -26.99 -0.92
N GLU A 477 12.58 -26.19 -0.18
CA GLU A 477 12.97 -24.85 -0.63
C GLU A 477 13.68 -24.93 -2.00
N GLY A 478 13.14 -24.20 -2.98
CA GLY A 478 13.64 -24.19 -4.36
C GLY A 478 13.32 -25.43 -5.22
N GLN A 479 12.44 -26.33 -4.77
CA GLN A 479 12.06 -27.52 -5.55
C GLN A 479 10.54 -27.63 -5.72
N GLU A 480 10.11 -27.86 -6.97
CA GLU A 480 8.72 -28.17 -7.27
C GLU A 480 8.30 -29.52 -6.67
N LEU A 481 7.02 -29.60 -6.31
CA LEU A 481 6.45 -30.82 -5.77
C LEU A 481 6.23 -31.84 -6.91
N MET A 482 6.70 -33.07 -6.72
CA MET A 482 6.44 -34.15 -7.67
C MET A 482 4.93 -34.29 -7.93
N ARG A 483 4.53 -34.46 -9.20
CA ARG A 483 3.12 -34.47 -9.61
C ARG A 483 2.22 -35.40 -8.78
N PHE A 484 2.70 -36.59 -8.39
CA PHE A 484 1.89 -37.50 -7.57
C PHE A 484 1.63 -36.97 -6.15
N LYS A 485 2.57 -36.22 -5.55
CA LYS A 485 2.39 -35.57 -4.25
C LYS A 485 1.50 -34.33 -4.34
N ALA A 486 1.62 -33.59 -5.45
CA ALA A 486 0.69 -32.52 -5.79
C ALA A 486 -0.75 -33.08 -5.93
N LEU A 487 -0.90 -34.21 -6.60
CA LEU A 487 -2.17 -34.91 -6.75
C LEU A 487 -2.76 -35.36 -5.40
N GLU A 488 -1.93 -35.84 -4.47
CA GLU A 488 -2.39 -36.16 -3.10
C GLU A 488 -2.95 -34.91 -2.39
N ASN A 489 -2.24 -33.78 -2.48
CA ASN A 489 -2.69 -32.51 -1.90
C ASN A 489 -3.99 -32.00 -2.54
N THR A 490 -4.11 -32.01 -3.87
CA THR A 490 -5.30 -31.52 -4.58
C THR A 490 -6.49 -32.45 -4.40
N ASN A 491 -6.28 -33.78 -4.32
CA ASN A 491 -7.32 -34.72 -3.92
C ASN A 491 -7.84 -34.39 -2.51
N TYR A 492 -6.94 -34.09 -1.57
CA TYR A 492 -7.32 -33.68 -0.23
C TYR A 492 -8.10 -32.36 -0.23
N ALA A 493 -7.68 -31.36 -1.02
CA ALA A 493 -8.40 -30.10 -1.17
C ALA A 493 -9.83 -30.30 -1.72
N VAL A 494 -10.01 -31.21 -2.70
CA VAL A 494 -11.34 -31.56 -3.23
C VAL A 494 -12.17 -32.32 -2.20
N GLU A 495 -11.56 -33.21 -1.42
CA GLU A 495 -12.23 -33.95 -0.34
C GLU A 495 -12.75 -32.99 0.73
N LEU A 496 -11.93 -32.03 1.18
CA LEU A 496 -12.33 -30.98 2.12
C LEU A 496 -13.54 -30.21 1.58
N GLY A 497 -13.51 -29.81 0.31
CA GLY A 497 -14.63 -29.14 -0.35
C GLY A 497 -15.93 -29.96 -0.27
N LYS A 498 -15.85 -31.27 -0.53
CA LYS A 498 -17.00 -32.19 -0.41
C LYS A 498 -17.49 -32.29 1.04
N GLN A 499 -16.60 -32.36 2.03
CA GLN A 499 -16.96 -32.41 3.45
C GLN A 499 -17.71 -31.15 3.91
N VAL A 500 -17.37 -29.98 3.33
CA VAL A 500 -18.07 -28.71 3.61
C VAL A 500 -19.23 -28.42 2.64
N GLN A 501 -19.68 -29.44 1.90
CA GLN A 501 -20.84 -29.42 0.99
C GLN A 501 -20.69 -28.48 -0.22
N PHE A 502 -19.48 -28.29 -0.74
CA PHE A 502 -19.28 -27.59 -2.02
C PHE A 502 -19.91 -28.39 -3.16
N SER A 503 -20.49 -27.67 -4.12
CA SER A 503 -20.95 -28.27 -5.37
C SER A 503 -19.75 -28.43 -6.31
N LEU A 504 -19.18 -29.64 -6.33
CA LEU A 504 -18.01 -29.99 -7.13
C LEU A 504 -18.33 -31.13 -8.13
N PRO A 505 -19.33 -30.98 -9.03
CA PRO A 505 -19.71 -32.03 -9.96
C PRO A 505 -18.58 -32.31 -10.94
N GLY A 506 -18.07 -33.54 -10.94
CA GLY A 506 -17.02 -33.97 -11.86
C GLY A 506 -15.62 -33.42 -11.58
N ILE A 507 -15.41 -32.62 -10.52
CA ILE A 507 -14.07 -32.10 -10.17
C ILE A 507 -13.31 -33.15 -9.36
N GLN A 508 -12.10 -33.47 -9.82
CA GLN A 508 -11.12 -34.37 -9.21
C GLN A 508 -9.81 -33.62 -8.89
N GLY A 509 -8.96 -34.18 -8.02
CA GLY A 509 -7.67 -33.55 -7.71
C GLY A 509 -6.76 -33.43 -8.94
N ALA A 510 -6.82 -34.40 -9.86
CA ALA A 510 -6.06 -34.38 -11.10
C ALA A 510 -6.38 -33.16 -11.97
N ASP A 511 -7.64 -32.76 -12.04
CA ASP A 511 -8.05 -31.57 -12.81
C ASP A 511 -7.33 -30.31 -12.31
N ILE A 512 -7.16 -30.19 -10.99
CA ILE A 512 -6.47 -29.05 -10.38
C ILE A 512 -4.96 -29.16 -10.60
N THR A 513 -4.38 -30.34 -10.39
CA THR A 513 -2.95 -30.58 -10.60
C THR A 513 -2.52 -30.37 -12.06
N ASP A 514 -3.41 -30.64 -13.00
CA ASP A 514 -3.16 -30.45 -14.43
C ASP A 514 -3.56 -29.04 -14.91
N GLY A 515 -4.06 -28.16 -14.03
CA GLY A 515 -4.34 -26.76 -14.34
C GLY A 515 -5.61 -26.53 -15.17
N GLN A 516 -6.62 -27.41 -15.07
CA GLN A 516 -7.88 -27.27 -15.80
C GLN A 516 -8.60 -25.98 -15.37
N ARG A 517 -8.62 -24.98 -16.26
CA ARG A 517 -9.02 -23.60 -15.95
C ARG A 517 -10.41 -23.51 -15.32
N THR A 518 -11.44 -24.01 -15.99
CA THR A 518 -12.84 -23.96 -15.54
C THR A 518 -13.06 -24.64 -14.20
N LEU A 519 -12.41 -25.79 -13.97
CA LEU A 519 -12.57 -26.59 -12.77
C LEU A 519 -11.83 -25.96 -11.58
N THR A 520 -10.65 -25.38 -11.83
CA THR A 520 -9.89 -24.61 -10.84
C THR A 520 -10.65 -23.35 -10.40
N LEU A 521 -11.18 -22.57 -11.35
CA LEU A 521 -12.06 -21.44 -11.05
C LEU A 521 -13.28 -21.89 -10.25
N GLY A 522 -13.90 -23.01 -10.63
CA GLY A 522 -15.06 -23.57 -9.94
C GLY A 522 -14.80 -23.93 -8.48
N LEU A 523 -13.66 -24.55 -8.17
CA LEU A 523 -13.26 -24.89 -6.80
C LEU A 523 -13.00 -23.63 -5.96
N VAL A 524 -12.21 -22.69 -6.50
CA VAL A 524 -11.85 -21.47 -5.77
C VAL A 524 -13.07 -20.58 -5.56
N TRP A 525 -13.98 -20.49 -6.53
CA TRP A 525 -15.27 -19.83 -6.38
C TRP A 525 -16.07 -20.39 -5.19
N GLN A 526 -16.16 -21.71 -5.04
CA GLN A 526 -16.90 -22.31 -3.92
C GLN A 526 -16.28 -21.93 -2.58
N LEU A 527 -14.94 -21.88 -2.51
CA LEU A 527 -14.23 -21.48 -1.30
C LEU A 527 -14.42 -19.99 -0.98
N MET A 528 -14.30 -19.10 -1.96
CA MET A 528 -14.58 -17.67 -1.79
C MET A 528 -16.03 -17.42 -1.39
N ARG A 529 -16.99 -18.12 -2.00
CA ARG A 529 -18.40 -18.06 -1.60
C ARG A 529 -18.59 -18.49 -0.16
N LYS A 530 -17.90 -19.55 0.27
CA LYS A 530 -17.96 -20.04 1.66
C LYS A 530 -17.40 -19.03 2.65
N ASP A 531 -16.32 -18.34 2.30
CA ASP A 531 -15.75 -17.25 3.09
C ASP A 531 -16.79 -16.16 3.34
N ILE A 532 -17.42 -15.66 2.27
CA ILE A 532 -18.47 -14.63 2.35
C ILE A 532 -19.63 -15.08 3.24
N VAL A 533 -20.17 -16.28 3.01
CA VAL A 533 -21.26 -16.82 3.84
C VAL A 533 -20.84 -16.97 5.30
N SER A 534 -19.57 -17.32 5.56
CA SER A 534 -19.03 -17.44 6.91
C SER A 534 -18.91 -16.09 7.60
N THR A 535 -18.53 -15.02 6.89
CA THR A 535 -18.55 -13.66 7.45
C THR A 535 -19.96 -13.20 7.85
N LEU A 536 -21.00 -13.74 7.19
CA LEU A 536 -22.41 -13.47 7.48
C LEU A 536 -23.03 -14.40 8.52
N LYS A 537 -22.24 -15.28 9.17
CA LYS A 537 -22.76 -16.26 10.15
C LYS A 537 -23.50 -15.60 11.32
N GLY A 538 -23.00 -14.48 11.83
CA GLY A 538 -23.67 -13.74 12.90
C GLY A 538 -25.04 -13.17 12.49
N LEU A 539 -25.18 -12.78 11.21
CA LEU A 539 -26.48 -12.38 10.65
C LEU A 539 -27.41 -13.58 10.48
N ALA A 540 -26.89 -14.70 9.96
CA ALA A 540 -27.66 -15.94 9.82
C ALA A 540 -28.26 -16.38 11.17
N GLN A 541 -27.45 -16.36 12.24
CA GLN A 541 -27.91 -16.69 13.60
C GLN A 541 -29.05 -15.80 14.08
N ARG A 542 -28.94 -14.47 13.90
CA ARG A 542 -30.03 -13.52 14.28
C ARG A 542 -31.30 -13.74 13.48
N LEU A 543 -31.18 -14.14 12.22
CA LEU A 543 -32.32 -14.48 11.36
C LEU A 543 -32.86 -15.91 11.59
N GLY A 544 -32.31 -16.66 12.56
CA GLY A 544 -32.70 -18.05 12.83
C GLY A 544 -32.36 -19.02 11.71
N LYS A 545 -31.36 -18.70 10.88
CA LYS A 545 -30.94 -19.48 9.72
C LYS A 545 -29.62 -20.19 9.98
N ARG A 546 -29.45 -21.36 9.34
CA ARG A 546 -28.17 -22.08 9.33
C ARG A 546 -27.08 -21.29 8.60
N GLU A 547 -27.44 -20.72 7.46
CA GLU A 547 -26.55 -19.94 6.60
C GLU A 547 -27.36 -18.96 5.73
N ILE A 548 -26.71 -17.93 5.21
CA ILE A 548 -27.30 -17.00 4.23
C ILE A 548 -27.21 -17.63 2.85
N THR A 549 -28.34 -17.65 2.13
CA THR A 549 -28.45 -18.20 0.76
C THR A 549 -28.57 -17.09 -0.29
N ASP A 550 -28.37 -17.40 -1.57
CA ASP A 550 -28.50 -16.40 -2.64
C ASP A 550 -29.90 -15.72 -2.66
N PRO A 551 -31.03 -16.45 -2.48
CA PRO A 551 -32.34 -15.82 -2.31
C PRO A 551 -32.42 -14.84 -1.13
N ASP A 552 -31.70 -15.11 -0.05
CA ASP A 552 -31.64 -14.21 1.09
C ASP A 552 -30.88 -12.93 0.78
N MET A 553 -29.75 -13.05 0.05
CA MET A 553 -28.96 -11.91 -0.42
C MET A 553 -29.75 -11.05 -1.42
N ILE A 554 -30.47 -11.68 -2.36
CA ILE A 554 -31.33 -10.98 -3.33
C ILE A 554 -32.46 -10.25 -2.60
N LYS A 555 -33.13 -10.92 -1.65
CA LYS A 555 -34.17 -10.29 -0.85
C LYS A 555 -33.62 -9.08 -0.08
N TRP A 556 -32.47 -9.23 0.58
CA TRP A 556 -31.82 -8.15 1.32
C TRP A 556 -31.48 -6.97 0.39
N ALA A 557 -30.92 -7.24 -0.79
CA ALA A 557 -30.57 -6.20 -1.76
C ALA A 557 -31.82 -5.44 -2.24
N ASN A 558 -32.89 -6.15 -2.61
CA ASN A 558 -34.16 -5.53 -2.99
C ASN A 558 -34.78 -4.71 -1.85
N ASP A 559 -34.67 -5.19 -0.60
CA ASP A 559 -35.13 -4.47 0.58
C ASP A 559 -34.33 -3.19 0.82
N MET A 560 -33.01 -3.21 0.60
CA MET A 560 -32.15 -2.02 0.69
C MET A 560 -32.43 -1.02 -0.42
N ALA A 561 -32.53 -1.45 -1.68
CA ALA A 561 -32.90 -0.58 -2.80
C ALA A 561 -34.24 0.14 -2.55
N ARG A 562 -35.22 -0.58 -1.99
CA ARG A 562 -36.50 -0.01 -1.58
C ARG A 562 -36.36 1.02 -0.44
N LYS A 563 -35.51 0.76 0.55
CA LYS A 563 -35.22 1.73 1.63
C LYS A 563 -34.54 3.00 1.11
N GLY A 564 -33.73 2.89 0.05
CA GLY A 564 -33.15 4.02 -0.68
C GLY A 564 -34.19 4.88 -1.43
N GLY A 565 -35.48 4.52 -1.38
CA GLY A 565 -36.57 5.28 -1.99
C GLY A 565 -36.81 4.97 -3.46
N LYS A 566 -36.25 3.87 -3.97
CA LYS A 566 -36.35 3.47 -5.39
C LYS A 566 -37.07 2.14 -5.56
N GLY A 567 -37.68 1.95 -6.74
CA GLY A 567 -38.51 0.79 -7.04
C GLY A 567 -37.81 -0.33 -7.83
N SER A 568 -36.53 -0.16 -8.19
CA SER A 568 -35.79 -1.18 -8.95
C SER A 568 -35.61 -2.45 -8.12
N GLN A 569 -35.78 -3.60 -8.77
CA GLN A 569 -35.61 -4.91 -8.15
C GLN A 569 -34.94 -5.86 -9.13
N ILE A 570 -34.19 -6.81 -8.58
CA ILE A 570 -33.62 -7.92 -9.35
C ILE A 570 -34.24 -9.25 -8.93
N ARG A 571 -34.29 -10.20 -9.86
CA ARG A 571 -34.75 -11.57 -9.57
C ARG A 571 -33.59 -12.55 -9.33
N SER A 572 -32.41 -12.22 -9.84
CA SER A 572 -31.18 -13.01 -9.67
C SER A 572 -29.96 -12.13 -9.88
N PHE A 573 -28.77 -12.62 -9.52
CA PHE A 573 -27.50 -11.92 -9.85
C PHE A 573 -27.10 -12.03 -11.33
N LYS A 574 -27.93 -12.63 -12.18
CA LYS A 574 -27.78 -12.68 -13.64
C LYS A 574 -28.74 -11.72 -14.37
N ASP A 575 -29.46 -10.88 -13.61
CA ASP A 575 -30.44 -9.96 -14.16
C ASP A 575 -29.76 -8.86 -14.98
N SER A 576 -30.18 -8.67 -16.23
CA SER A 576 -29.60 -7.64 -17.11
C SER A 576 -29.87 -6.22 -16.61
N GLY A 577 -30.84 -6.03 -15.70
CA GLY A 577 -31.03 -4.77 -14.99
C GLY A 577 -29.84 -4.33 -14.12
N LEU A 578 -28.84 -5.21 -13.91
CA LEU A 578 -27.60 -4.89 -13.19
C LEU A 578 -26.57 -4.16 -14.04
N THR A 579 -26.63 -4.25 -15.37
CA THR A 579 -25.61 -3.71 -16.29
C THR A 579 -25.34 -2.21 -16.07
N ASN A 580 -26.36 -1.42 -15.74
CA ASN A 580 -26.22 0.02 -15.53
C ASN A 580 -25.82 0.43 -14.11
N ALA A 581 -25.62 -0.55 -13.21
CA ALA A 581 -25.28 -0.39 -11.80
C ALA A 581 -26.25 0.46 -10.94
N ILE A 582 -27.36 0.97 -11.49
CA ILE A 582 -28.31 1.82 -10.76
C ILE A 582 -28.92 1.06 -9.57
N PHE A 583 -29.28 -0.21 -9.77
CA PHE A 583 -29.77 -1.05 -8.67
C PHE A 583 -28.74 -1.16 -7.52
N LEU A 584 -27.45 -1.25 -7.83
CA LEU A 584 -26.39 -1.33 -6.81
C LEU A 584 -26.23 -0.01 -6.07
N LEU A 585 -26.35 1.12 -6.77
CA LEU A 585 -26.39 2.45 -6.16
C LEU A 585 -27.61 2.62 -5.25
N ASP A 586 -28.77 2.10 -5.64
CA ASP A 586 -29.98 2.11 -4.82
C ASP A 586 -29.82 1.27 -3.55
N VAL A 587 -29.15 0.11 -3.64
CA VAL A 587 -28.77 -0.70 -2.45
C VAL A 587 -27.90 0.12 -1.50
N LEU A 588 -26.86 0.79 -2.01
CA LEU A 588 -25.96 1.63 -1.23
C LEU A 588 -26.70 2.83 -0.61
N ALA A 589 -27.63 3.44 -1.34
CA ALA A 589 -28.49 4.51 -0.82
C ALA A 589 -29.37 4.01 0.34
N GLY A 590 -29.86 2.77 0.27
CA GLY A 590 -30.56 2.11 1.36
C GLY A 590 -29.71 1.88 2.62
N MET A 591 -28.42 1.61 2.45
CA MET A 591 -27.47 1.43 3.56
C MET A 591 -27.09 2.76 4.20
N LYS A 592 -26.76 3.77 3.39
CA LYS A 592 -26.37 5.10 3.85
C LYS A 592 -26.79 6.16 2.81
N PRO A 593 -27.98 6.76 2.93
CA PRO A 593 -28.51 7.70 1.94
C PRO A 593 -27.57 8.88 1.65
N ALA A 594 -26.82 9.34 2.67
CA ALA A 594 -25.91 10.47 2.56
C ALA A 594 -24.71 10.24 1.61
N TYR A 595 -24.42 9.00 1.20
CA TYR A 595 -23.27 8.69 0.33
C TYR A 595 -23.64 8.65 -1.16
N VAL A 596 -24.93 8.55 -1.50
CA VAL A 596 -25.37 8.47 -2.89
C VAL A 596 -25.99 9.80 -3.28
N ASP A 597 -25.23 10.62 -3.99
CA ASP A 597 -25.73 11.83 -4.64
C ASP A 597 -26.23 11.47 -6.03
N TYR A 598 -27.56 11.42 -6.21
CA TYR A 598 -28.18 11.02 -7.48
C TYR A 598 -27.94 12.02 -8.62
N ASP A 599 -27.49 13.24 -8.32
CA ASP A 599 -27.06 14.19 -9.35
C ASP A 599 -25.77 13.73 -10.05
N LEU A 600 -25.02 12.81 -9.42
CA LEU A 600 -23.81 12.21 -9.97
C LEU A 600 -24.06 10.87 -10.70
N VAL A 601 -25.28 10.33 -10.59
CA VAL A 601 -25.67 9.05 -11.17
C VAL A 601 -26.11 9.26 -12.62
N ALA A 602 -25.40 8.62 -13.54
CA ALA A 602 -25.71 8.70 -14.96
C ALA A 602 -26.99 7.90 -15.29
N PRO A 603 -27.71 8.24 -16.38
CA PRO A 603 -28.92 7.53 -16.78
C PRO A 603 -28.71 6.04 -17.15
N GLY A 604 -27.48 5.62 -17.47
CA GLY A 604 -27.14 4.23 -17.77
C GLY A 604 -27.64 3.75 -19.13
N ARG A 605 -27.63 4.62 -20.13
CA ARG A 605 -28.17 4.37 -21.48
C ARG A 605 -27.14 3.82 -22.47
N ASN A 606 -25.86 3.98 -22.17
CA ASN A 606 -24.74 3.53 -22.99
C ASN A 606 -23.64 2.94 -22.07
N GLU A 607 -22.65 2.31 -22.69
CA GLU A 607 -21.59 1.59 -21.98
C GLU A 607 -20.76 2.49 -21.05
N ASP A 608 -20.43 3.70 -21.48
CA ASP A 608 -19.70 4.68 -20.66
C ASP A 608 -20.52 5.09 -19.42
N GLU A 609 -21.80 5.41 -19.57
CA GLU A 609 -22.67 5.74 -18.43
C GLU A 609 -22.82 4.56 -17.46
N CYS A 610 -22.94 3.33 -17.98
CA CYS A 610 -22.96 2.11 -17.17
C CYS A 610 -21.64 1.93 -16.41
N TYR A 611 -20.51 2.15 -17.07
CA TYR A 611 -19.18 2.09 -16.49
C TYR A 611 -19.00 3.11 -15.37
N GLN A 612 -19.38 4.37 -15.60
CA GLN A 612 -19.29 5.44 -14.60
C GLN A 612 -20.14 5.14 -13.37
N ASN A 613 -21.35 4.60 -13.55
CA ASN A 613 -22.20 4.19 -12.42
C ASN A 613 -21.60 3.01 -11.64
N ALA A 614 -21.02 2.03 -12.34
CA ALA A 614 -20.36 0.89 -11.70
C ALA A 614 -19.12 1.33 -10.89
N LYS A 615 -18.29 2.21 -11.46
CA LYS A 615 -17.14 2.84 -10.79
C LYS A 615 -17.56 3.62 -9.54
N LEU A 616 -18.64 4.40 -9.64
CA LEU A 616 -19.23 5.13 -8.52
C LEU A 616 -19.70 4.17 -7.42
N ALA A 617 -20.43 3.11 -7.77
CA ALA A 617 -20.93 2.12 -6.81
C ALA A 617 -19.79 1.42 -6.06
N ILE A 618 -18.72 1.02 -6.75
CA ILE A 618 -17.53 0.41 -6.13
C ILE A 618 -16.88 1.39 -5.16
N SER A 619 -16.69 2.64 -5.57
CA SER A 619 -16.01 3.63 -4.74
C SER A 619 -16.82 4.02 -3.48
N ILE A 620 -18.15 4.09 -3.60
CA ILE A 620 -19.06 4.28 -2.45
C ILE A 620 -19.00 3.07 -1.51
N ALA A 621 -19.02 1.85 -2.04
CA ALA A 621 -18.89 0.63 -1.24
C ALA A 621 -17.58 0.63 -0.42
N ARG A 622 -16.46 0.99 -1.07
CA ARG A 622 -15.15 1.13 -0.41
C ARG A 622 -15.13 2.25 0.63
N LYS A 623 -15.84 3.37 0.41
CA LYS A 623 -16.03 4.44 1.41
C LYS A 623 -16.70 3.92 2.70
N MET A 624 -17.65 3.01 2.57
CA MET A 624 -18.29 2.32 3.70
C MET A 624 -17.38 1.28 4.39
N GLY A 625 -16.19 1.00 3.83
CA GLY A 625 -15.26 -0.01 4.33
C GLY A 625 -15.52 -1.43 3.80
N ALA A 626 -16.29 -1.57 2.71
CA ALA A 626 -16.50 -2.86 2.07
C ALA A 626 -15.28 -3.25 1.22
N THR A 627 -14.77 -4.47 1.41
CA THR A 627 -13.72 -5.02 0.56
C THR A 627 -14.31 -5.54 -0.75
N ILE A 628 -13.98 -4.87 -1.84
CA ILE A 628 -14.49 -5.12 -3.20
C ILE A 628 -13.34 -5.42 -4.15
N TRP A 629 -13.37 -6.63 -4.73
CA TRP A 629 -12.35 -7.15 -5.64
C TRP A 629 -12.70 -7.02 -7.13
N LEU A 630 -13.98 -6.90 -7.45
CA LEU A 630 -14.43 -6.76 -8.84
C LEU A 630 -14.17 -5.35 -9.36
N VAL A 631 -14.10 -5.21 -10.69
CA VAL A 631 -13.91 -3.94 -11.41
C VAL A 631 -15.23 -3.51 -12.09
N PRO A 632 -15.37 -2.25 -12.55
CA PRO A 632 -16.60 -1.78 -13.18
C PRO A 632 -17.10 -2.66 -14.33
N GLU A 633 -16.19 -3.16 -15.16
CA GLU A 633 -16.49 -4.04 -16.30
C GLU A 633 -17.15 -5.36 -15.88
N ASP A 634 -16.89 -5.85 -14.67
CA ASP A 634 -17.51 -7.07 -14.15
C ASP A 634 -19.00 -6.84 -13.83
N ILE A 635 -19.38 -5.62 -13.41
CA ILE A 635 -20.79 -5.24 -13.21
C ILE A 635 -21.47 -5.06 -14.56
N VAL A 636 -20.84 -4.31 -15.48
CA VAL A 636 -21.41 -4.05 -16.81
C VAL A 636 -21.64 -5.36 -17.58
N ALA A 637 -20.71 -6.30 -17.49
CA ALA A 637 -20.82 -7.64 -18.08
C ALA A 637 -21.69 -8.62 -17.27
N VAL A 638 -22.28 -8.20 -16.15
CA VAL A 638 -23.16 -9.01 -15.28
C VAL A 638 -22.48 -10.32 -14.85
N GLN A 639 -21.24 -10.23 -14.36
CA GLN A 639 -20.50 -11.37 -13.82
C GLN A 639 -21.11 -11.81 -12.48
N SER A 640 -22.15 -12.64 -12.56
CA SER A 640 -23.05 -12.97 -11.45
C SER A 640 -22.35 -13.48 -10.18
N ARG A 641 -21.28 -14.26 -10.32
CA ARG A 641 -20.46 -14.72 -9.20
C ARG A 641 -19.78 -13.55 -8.49
N LEU A 642 -19.17 -12.65 -9.24
CA LEU A 642 -18.51 -11.46 -8.72
C LEU A 642 -19.53 -10.49 -8.09
N ILE A 643 -20.68 -10.27 -8.72
CA ILE A 643 -21.77 -9.45 -8.15
C ILE A 643 -22.30 -10.05 -6.84
N THR A 644 -22.40 -11.37 -6.74
CA THR A 644 -22.74 -12.05 -5.47
C THR A 644 -21.74 -11.68 -4.38
N THR A 645 -20.44 -11.64 -4.71
CA THR A 645 -19.41 -11.26 -3.73
C THR A 645 -19.54 -9.80 -3.28
N PHE A 646 -19.89 -8.90 -4.21
CA PHE A 646 -20.14 -7.49 -3.91
C PHE A 646 -21.28 -7.32 -2.91
N ILE A 647 -22.44 -7.95 -3.19
CA ILE A 647 -23.60 -7.89 -2.28
C ILE A 647 -23.28 -8.54 -0.92
N GLY A 648 -22.59 -9.67 -0.90
CA GLY A 648 -22.17 -10.30 0.35
C GLY A 648 -21.24 -9.40 1.20
N SER A 649 -20.32 -8.70 0.55
CA SER A 649 -19.44 -7.71 1.20
C SER A 649 -20.22 -6.52 1.76
N LEU A 650 -21.20 -6.01 0.99
CA LEU A 650 -22.10 -4.94 1.46
C LEU A 650 -22.95 -5.38 2.66
N MET A 651 -23.50 -6.59 2.64
CA MET A 651 -24.24 -7.16 3.77
C MET A 651 -23.36 -7.21 5.03
N SER A 652 -22.14 -7.76 4.90
CA SER A 652 -21.20 -7.87 6.02
C SER A 652 -20.84 -6.49 6.59
N THR A 653 -20.63 -5.52 5.70
CA THR A 653 -20.33 -4.13 6.06
C THR A 653 -21.51 -3.46 6.75
N HIS A 654 -22.72 -3.59 6.20
CA HIS A 654 -23.95 -3.06 6.79
C HIS A 654 -24.15 -3.56 8.22
N GLU A 655 -23.93 -4.85 8.46
CA GLU A 655 -24.09 -5.43 9.79
C GLU A 655 -23.05 -4.90 10.79
N LYS A 656 -21.82 -4.65 10.35
CA LYS A 656 -20.79 -4.01 11.20
C LYS A 656 -21.16 -2.55 11.52
N MET A 657 -21.75 -1.83 10.56
CA MET A 657 -22.19 -0.44 10.76
C MET A 657 -23.42 -0.32 11.66
N GLY A 658 -24.37 -1.26 11.56
CA GLY A 658 -25.62 -1.26 12.35
C GLY A 658 -25.51 -1.85 13.75
N GLY A 659 -24.32 -2.35 14.13
CA GLY A 659 -24.01 -2.83 15.48
C GLY A 659 -23.43 -1.76 16.41
N GLN A 660 -23.39 -0.49 15.97
CA GLN A 660 -23.01 0.67 16.79
C GLN A 660 -24.23 1.47 17.23
#